data_AF-A0A7J4GQL6-F1
#
_entry.id   AF-A0A7J4GQL6-F1
#
_cell.length_a   1.000
_cell.length_b   1.000
_cell.length_c   1.000
_cell.angle_alpha   90.00
_cell.angle_beta   90.00
_cell.angle_gamma   90.00
#
_symmetry.space_group_name_H-M   'P 1'
#
loop_
_entity.id
_entity.type
_entity.pdbx_description
1 polymer ?
#
loop_
_entity_poly.entity_id
_entity_poly.type
_entity_poly.pdbx_seq_one_letter_code
_entity_poly.pdbx_strand_id
1 'polypeptide(L)'
;MMDVSRILFGLRMIIIQLLRELLVLCRCRQTMKCRFAISTLILLALVPLAGCISSDVETISTKQPEEKVERSLEVQTSIFFSTIETPVIIGGQIRGWEIGDEVTMNLISHHENIIDAEPEGSIFSVTDEGTFQLIIDISTPGIWTFNFELTFTDGGILRYDGILVEIATPIESPPILLLSAIHELDEIAEFTLRGSIEHEAMETCSISAQFFSQNYTGSLNEMTGSFTIELGIVSESGSGLAQATCGKWSEVSTNRSFMLLFSSGINDMDGDGIDDEFDSCPEGWGEEDGWSSSPDTDLDGDGCHDGWEDLDDDNDGIADSIDNCPQQFGWTSSLDLDYDQDGCRDSDEDEDDDNDGVIDILDLCPTGETSWLSGFSSDWDSDGCRDIDEDQDDDNDGLNDTGDSCQTGAIAWLRDSYSDWDQDGCRDNDEDDDDDNDEVADFNETGYQLDLCPFTELNRTDVDEFGCAGNQRDSDNDGILDDEDQCPGTPEGVAVSSVGCADLDGDGVFSNVDQCPDTPTKWTVNQLGCTVNQLPVSWNSGPYGNGRMDIVSTFSFPTLAGTTWNFQNEWTGNDTYLFLFKYTDGSGNSNSGTWTYNPATIIRALPDNVHLFYGSFDSSYHSDVVNRKADVESKLTSSEEEKWMPRIHFIDQQGGSINGGLGSLIQNWGTFYYGIDRFQQARETGSLHDWSQGSSCCTNPSQFANEPHSWNSEYTYRIRTTDPGITTVPIFSEQWHSGGWSGGYSSYSNATFPDAATMSGFDTMEVYAYHSCEDNRNRYSEGGCHEWDYLHYLKICDADNSSVCGTEFVRYITTYGREGQWLTDITPYLWMVQDGGERRFKFEGANKMGMEMTVLLSNWAKDDAPFTAEYAFSGGQFKGEYNNQSQHKRQHLFTPPDGADRVEIVATITGHGFSSDAANCSEFCNHEHHYSMNGHSTMEHHPTVGQSKGCQNMIDEGVVANQMGSWPYGRAGWCPGQDVKQWRYDISNWVNFGIENNLSYRGLFQGQEYVPQQDTGGNRNIIVATWLVYYNETGAAIGTTMQQNIGPAFGFVEDCGIGSSSEFCHQHLMVPNSLMFGTAALRPFGI
;
A
#
# COMPACT_ATOMS: atom_id res chain seq x y z
N MET A 1 38.09 55.65 13.65
CA MET A 1 38.18 56.24 15.00
C MET A 1 36.81 56.01 15.63
N MET A 2 36.62 54.91 16.39
CA MET A 2 37.10 54.68 17.77
C MET A 2 36.35 55.58 18.77
N ASP A 3 35.72 55.08 19.84
CA ASP A 3 35.61 53.69 20.32
C ASP A 3 34.30 53.46 21.11
N VAL A 4 33.69 52.28 20.89
CA VAL A 4 33.34 51.24 21.88
C VAL A 4 32.97 51.73 23.29
N SER A 5 31.75 51.61 23.83
CA SER A 5 30.74 50.51 23.84
C SER A 5 31.07 49.33 24.77
N ARG A 6 30.02 48.70 25.33
CA ARG A 6 30.03 47.54 26.25
C ARG A 6 30.57 47.78 27.68
N ILE A 7 29.97 47.05 28.64
CA ILE A 7 30.08 47.12 30.12
C ILE A 7 29.12 48.14 30.77
N LEU A 8 27.86 47.73 31.00
CA LEU A 8 27.05 48.00 32.21
C LEU A 8 25.57 47.56 32.13
N PHE A 9 25.04 47.23 30.95
CA PHE A 9 23.61 46.85 30.79
C PHE A 9 23.32 45.34 30.61
N GLY A 10 24.29 44.47 30.90
CA GLY A 10 24.13 43.00 30.85
C GLY A 10 24.00 42.29 32.20
N LEU A 11 23.85 43.03 33.31
CA LEU A 11 24.07 42.52 34.68
C LEU A 11 22.82 42.54 35.57
N ARG A 12 21.62 42.56 34.99
CA ARG A 12 20.35 42.60 35.74
C ARG A 12 19.28 41.58 35.32
N MET A 13 19.59 40.64 34.43
CA MET A 13 18.62 39.69 33.88
C MET A 13 19.06 38.21 33.98
N ILE A 14 19.99 37.88 34.88
CA ILE A 14 20.48 36.51 35.14
C ILE A 14 20.16 36.05 36.59
N ILE A 15 19.55 36.91 37.42
CA ILE A 15 19.35 36.68 38.87
C ILE A 15 17.91 36.28 39.24
N ILE A 16 17.02 36.05 38.26
CA ILE A 16 15.60 35.71 38.50
C ILE A 16 15.21 34.30 37.99
N GLN A 17 16.05 33.60 37.22
CA GLN A 17 15.73 32.29 36.61
C GLN A 17 16.37 31.06 37.31
N LEU A 18 16.97 31.20 38.50
CA LEU A 18 17.75 30.12 39.13
C LEU A 18 17.43 29.84 40.62
N LEU A 19 16.30 30.33 41.15
CA LEU A 19 15.84 30.02 42.52
C LEU A 19 14.32 29.79 42.60
N ARG A 20 13.89 28.60 42.17
CA ARG A 20 12.75 27.81 42.66
C ARG A 20 13.06 26.34 42.34
N GLU A 21 14.09 25.78 42.96
CA GLU A 21 14.10 25.13 44.28
C GLU A 21 13.89 23.62 44.16
N LEU A 22 15.00 22.88 44.29
CA LEU A 22 15.04 21.43 44.44
C LEU A 22 15.82 21.10 45.72
N LEU A 23 15.07 20.95 46.81
CA LEU A 23 15.45 20.66 48.20
C LEU A 23 14.18 20.01 48.80
N VAL A 24 14.17 18.87 49.51
CA VAL A 24 15.19 18.15 50.29
C VAL A 24 14.81 16.64 50.37
N LEU A 25 15.76 15.79 50.82
CA LEU A 25 15.62 14.46 51.50
C LEU A 25 15.89 13.22 50.62
N CYS A 26 16.62 12.18 51.07
CA CYS A 26 17.55 12.07 52.21
C CYS A 26 18.62 10.97 51.96
N ARG A 27 19.63 10.87 52.83
CA ARG A 27 20.80 9.97 52.68
C ARG A 27 20.49 8.48 52.90
N CYS A 28 21.21 7.62 52.17
CA CYS A 28 21.92 6.49 52.78
C CYS A 28 23.33 6.29 52.15
N ARG A 29 24.14 5.37 52.69
CA ARG A 29 25.62 5.44 52.63
C ARG A 29 26.27 4.06 52.68
N GLN A 30 27.19 3.75 51.75
CA GLN A 30 28.42 2.91 51.86
C GLN A 30 28.86 2.46 50.44
N THR A 31 29.93 2.94 49.82
CA THR A 31 31.38 2.70 50.05
C THR A 31 31.90 1.27 49.83
N MET A 32 32.62 1.05 48.73
CA MET A 32 33.90 0.34 48.75
C MET A 32 34.91 0.98 47.77
N LYS A 33 36.19 0.63 47.88
CA LYS A 33 37.34 1.39 47.33
C LYS A 33 38.18 0.56 46.37
N CYS A 34 38.76 1.22 45.35
CA CYS A 34 40.20 1.17 45.12
C CYS A 34 40.71 2.45 44.42
N ARG A 35 42.00 2.75 44.57
CA ARG A 35 42.66 4.01 44.14
C ARG A 35 44.12 3.74 43.80
N PHE A 36 44.57 4.16 42.62
CA PHE A 36 45.90 4.69 42.28
C PHE A 36 45.70 5.46 40.95
N ALA A 37 45.79 6.80 40.81
CA ALA A 37 46.86 7.77 41.11
C ALA A 37 48.08 7.62 40.17
N ILE A 38 48.67 8.66 39.54
CA ILE A 38 48.45 10.12 39.55
C ILE A 38 49.27 10.78 38.38
N SER A 39 48.95 12.02 37.94
CA SER A 39 49.82 12.98 37.18
C SER A 39 50.15 12.73 35.68
N THR A 40 50.42 13.73 34.81
CA THR A 40 50.56 15.22 34.95
C THR A 40 50.51 15.97 33.58
N LEU A 41 49.91 17.18 33.56
CA LEU A 41 50.25 18.42 32.78
C LEU A 41 50.37 18.43 31.21
N ILE A 42 50.35 19.58 30.49
CA ILE A 42 49.54 20.84 30.50
C ILE A 42 50.03 21.82 29.38
N LEU A 43 49.08 22.51 28.72
CA LEU A 43 49.16 23.83 28.05
C LEU A 43 50.01 24.14 26.76
N LEU A 44 49.24 24.63 25.77
CA LEU A 44 49.33 25.91 25.03
C LEU A 44 50.17 26.11 23.75
N ALA A 45 49.46 26.69 22.77
CA ALA A 45 49.85 27.11 21.42
C ALA A 45 50.86 28.26 21.29
N LEU A 46 51.43 28.43 20.09
CA LEU A 46 51.79 29.72 19.45
C LEU A 46 52.25 29.53 17.97
N VAL A 47 52.10 30.55 17.12
CA VAL A 47 52.42 30.53 15.67
C VAL A 47 53.01 31.86 15.22
N PRO A 48 54.15 31.87 14.47
CA PRO A 48 54.17 32.62 13.20
C PRO A 48 55.11 32.08 12.08
N LEU A 49 54.55 31.94 10.87
CA LEU A 49 55.11 32.31 9.54
C LEU A 49 56.50 31.84 9.02
N ALA A 50 56.46 31.43 7.74
CA ALA A 50 57.30 31.86 6.60
C ALA A 50 58.75 31.34 6.40
N GLY A 51 58.90 30.57 5.32
CA GLY A 51 59.79 30.93 4.20
C GLY A 51 61.08 30.10 4.00
N CYS A 52 61.17 29.39 2.86
CA CYS A 52 62.11 29.75 1.79
C CYS A 52 62.13 28.79 0.58
N ILE A 53 61.93 29.37 -0.61
CA ILE A 53 62.73 29.17 -1.84
C ILE A 53 62.57 27.87 -2.67
N SER A 54 62.17 28.13 -3.92
CA SER A 54 62.15 27.34 -5.16
C SER A 54 63.32 26.39 -5.46
N SER A 55 63.06 25.35 -6.25
CA SER A 55 63.57 25.29 -7.64
C SER A 55 62.82 24.24 -8.48
N ASP A 56 62.55 24.58 -9.74
CA ASP A 56 62.07 23.64 -10.77
C ASP A 56 63.18 22.66 -11.21
N VAL A 57 62.79 21.50 -11.75
CA VAL A 57 63.22 20.93 -13.07
C VAL A 57 63.19 19.39 -13.09
N GLU A 58 62.51 18.88 -14.13
CA GLU A 58 62.56 17.57 -14.78
C GLU A 58 62.09 16.28 -14.09
N THR A 59 61.12 15.68 -14.78
CA THR A 59 60.52 14.35 -14.67
C THR A 59 61.53 13.20 -14.62
N ILE A 60 61.38 12.33 -13.62
CA ILE A 60 61.70 10.90 -13.71
C ILE A 60 60.50 10.12 -13.17
N SER A 61 60.05 9.11 -13.91
CA SER A 61 58.95 8.25 -13.51
C SER A 61 59.34 7.39 -12.29
N THR A 62 58.61 7.60 -11.19
CA THR A 62 58.58 6.68 -10.04
C THR A 62 57.12 6.54 -9.62
N LYS A 63 56.64 5.29 -9.44
CA LYS A 63 55.28 4.99 -8.97
C LYS A 63 54.93 5.87 -7.77
N GLN A 64 53.76 6.53 -7.79
CA GLN A 64 53.16 7.01 -6.55
C GLN A 64 52.76 5.80 -5.68
N PRO A 65 52.84 5.91 -4.35
CA PRO A 65 52.05 5.04 -3.48
C PRO A 65 50.56 5.38 -3.66
N GLU A 66 49.70 4.38 -3.56
CA GLU A 66 48.25 4.58 -3.51
C GLU A 66 47.90 5.49 -2.31
N GLU A 67 47.07 6.50 -2.57
CA GLU A 67 46.52 7.37 -1.54
C GLU A 67 45.36 6.61 -0.90
N LYS A 68 45.51 6.21 0.38
CA LYS A 68 44.53 5.32 1.03
C LYS A 68 43.22 6.08 1.25
N VAL A 69 42.14 5.63 0.63
CA VAL A 69 40.79 6.19 0.81
C VAL A 69 40.40 6.09 2.29
N GLU A 70 40.03 7.22 2.89
CA GLU A 70 39.66 7.30 4.30
C GLU A 70 38.15 7.03 4.44
N ARG A 71 37.79 5.75 4.65
CA ARG A 71 36.39 5.33 4.81
C ARG A 71 35.76 5.90 6.09
N SER A 72 34.46 6.20 6.06
CA SER A 72 33.69 6.59 7.26
C SER A 72 32.23 6.10 7.21
N LEU A 73 31.57 6.09 8.36
CA LEU A 73 30.24 5.50 8.53
C LEU A 73 29.20 6.57 8.91
N GLU A 74 28.08 6.60 8.18
CA GLU A 74 26.96 7.51 8.41
C GLU A 74 25.69 6.69 8.66
N VAL A 75 25.29 6.56 9.92
CA VAL A 75 24.12 5.73 10.33
C VAL A 75 22.87 6.61 10.42
N GLN A 76 21.80 6.18 9.74
CA GLN A 76 20.52 6.89 9.71
C GLN A 76 19.52 6.19 10.63
N THR A 77 19.44 6.62 11.89
CA THR A 77 18.44 6.13 12.85
C THR A 77 17.70 7.27 13.56
N SER A 78 16.39 7.34 13.34
CA SER A 78 15.44 7.92 14.29
C SER A 78 15.10 6.91 15.39
N ILE A 79 14.75 7.39 16.59
CA ILE A 79 14.34 6.52 17.70
C ILE A 79 12.93 6.01 17.42
N PHE A 80 12.77 4.69 17.28
CA PHE A 80 11.49 4.02 17.10
C PHE A 80 11.10 3.22 18.36
N PHE A 81 9.82 3.23 18.69
CA PHE A 81 9.19 2.16 19.45
C PHE A 81 8.92 1.01 18.48
N SER A 82 9.30 -0.21 18.86
CA SER A 82 9.07 -1.41 18.05
C SER A 82 8.30 -2.47 18.86
N THR A 83 7.67 -3.40 18.14
CA THR A 83 6.97 -4.56 18.70
C THR A 83 7.79 -5.83 18.49
N ILE A 84 7.49 -6.89 19.25
CA ILE A 84 8.24 -8.17 19.24
C ILE A 84 8.33 -8.80 17.84
N GLU A 85 7.33 -8.59 16.99
CA GLU A 85 7.22 -9.23 15.66
C GLU A 85 7.70 -8.32 14.51
N THR A 86 8.18 -7.11 14.81
CA THR A 86 8.67 -6.16 13.80
C THR A 86 10.20 -6.07 13.86
N PRO A 87 10.93 -6.48 12.80
CA PRO A 87 12.38 -6.48 12.80
C PRO A 87 12.94 -5.06 12.93
N VAL A 88 14.00 -4.92 13.71
CA VAL A 88 14.69 -3.65 13.91
C VAL A 88 15.66 -3.42 12.75
N ILE A 89 15.33 -2.47 11.89
CA ILE A 89 16.14 -2.11 10.73
C ILE A 89 17.02 -0.90 11.05
N ILE A 90 18.32 -1.05 10.88
CA ILE A 90 19.36 -0.01 11.04
C ILE A 90 20.03 0.19 9.68
N GLY A 91 19.71 1.30 9.02
CA GLY A 91 20.31 1.67 7.72
C GLY A 91 21.45 2.68 7.86
N GLY A 92 22.32 2.73 6.86
CA GLY A 92 23.31 3.80 6.73
C GLY A 92 24.17 3.69 5.48
N GLN A 93 25.14 4.59 5.36
CA GLN A 93 26.05 4.68 4.22
C GLN A 93 27.52 4.58 4.66
N ILE A 94 28.29 3.78 3.92
CA ILE A 94 29.75 3.70 4.01
C ILE A 94 30.33 4.69 3.00
N ARG A 95 30.82 5.84 3.49
CA ARG A 95 31.53 6.81 2.64
C ARG A 95 32.90 6.26 2.29
N GLY A 96 33.26 6.28 1.00
CA GLY A 96 34.54 5.75 0.49
C GLY A 96 34.50 4.25 0.18
N TRP A 97 33.32 3.69 -0.09
CA TRP A 97 33.14 2.36 -0.68
C TRP A 97 33.58 2.34 -2.15
N GLU A 98 34.28 1.28 -2.58
CA GLU A 98 34.61 1.03 -3.98
C GLU A 98 33.99 -0.29 -4.47
N ILE A 99 33.60 -0.37 -5.75
CA ILE A 99 32.97 -1.58 -6.33
C ILE A 99 33.94 -2.76 -6.24
N GLY A 100 33.55 -3.80 -5.51
CA GLY A 100 34.40 -4.94 -5.17
C GLY A 100 35.04 -4.90 -3.78
N ASP A 101 34.75 -3.89 -2.96
CA ASP A 101 35.00 -3.95 -1.51
C ASP A 101 34.16 -5.08 -0.87
N GLU A 102 34.79 -5.86 0.01
CA GLU A 102 34.13 -6.84 0.85
C GLU A 102 34.24 -6.41 2.32
N VAL A 103 33.12 -6.46 3.05
CA VAL A 103 33.05 -6.05 4.46
C VAL A 103 32.24 -7.06 5.28
N THR A 104 32.72 -7.34 6.48
CA THR A 104 32.07 -8.22 7.46
C THR A 104 31.65 -7.40 8.67
N MET A 105 30.41 -7.58 9.12
CA MET A 105 29.90 -6.93 10.33
C MET A 105 30.04 -7.86 11.54
N ASN A 106 30.45 -7.29 12.67
CA ASN A 106 30.38 -7.88 14.00
C ASN A 106 29.42 -7.06 14.87
N LEU A 107 28.28 -7.63 15.24
CA LEU A 107 27.24 -7.00 16.08
C LEU A 107 27.47 -7.33 17.56
N ILE A 108 27.30 -6.34 18.43
CA ILE A 108 27.35 -6.46 19.90
C ILE A 108 26.08 -5.85 20.48
N SER A 109 25.30 -6.68 21.16
CA SER A 109 23.96 -6.35 21.65
C SER A 109 23.82 -6.54 23.16
N HIS A 110 23.04 -5.66 23.80
CA HIS A 110 22.74 -5.72 25.23
C HIS A 110 21.25 -5.50 25.47
N HIS A 111 20.64 -6.36 26.29
CA HIS A 111 19.31 -6.15 26.86
C HIS A 111 19.44 -5.60 28.29
N GLU A 112 18.43 -4.88 28.81
CA GLU A 112 18.49 -4.20 30.13
C GLU A 112 19.01 -5.06 31.29
N ASN A 113 18.82 -6.38 31.22
CA ASN A 113 19.23 -7.33 32.26
C ASN A 113 20.30 -8.34 31.81
N ILE A 114 20.71 -8.34 30.54
CA ILE A 114 21.64 -9.32 29.96
C ILE A 114 22.68 -8.59 29.09
N ILE A 115 23.93 -8.64 29.54
CA ILE A 115 25.10 -8.17 28.77
C ILE A 115 25.44 -9.26 27.76
N ASP A 116 25.67 -8.90 26.49
CA ASP A 116 25.91 -9.81 25.37
C ASP A 116 24.69 -10.72 25.13
N ALA A 117 23.51 -10.10 25.11
CA ALA A 117 22.26 -10.75 24.72
C ALA A 117 22.20 -10.76 23.18
N GLU A 118 22.30 -11.92 22.56
CA GLU A 118 22.22 -12.00 21.09
C GLU A 118 20.75 -11.94 20.62
N PRO A 119 20.45 -11.23 19.51
CA PRO A 119 19.15 -11.28 18.85
C PRO A 119 18.92 -12.67 18.23
N GLU A 120 17.68 -13.00 17.85
CA GLU A 120 17.38 -14.31 17.25
C GLU A 120 17.94 -14.43 15.82
N GLY A 121 17.96 -13.30 15.11
CA GLY A 121 18.55 -13.14 13.80
C GLY A 121 19.20 -11.78 13.66
N SER A 122 20.26 -11.71 12.87
CA SER A 122 20.69 -10.43 12.30
C SER A 122 21.22 -10.63 10.89
N ILE A 123 20.63 -9.92 9.93
CA ILE A 123 21.03 -9.94 8.53
C ILE A 123 21.73 -8.61 8.24
N PHE A 124 22.95 -8.67 7.72
CA PHE A 124 23.70 -7.50 7.28
C PHE A 124 23.97 -7.61 5.79
N SER A 125 23.49 -6.63 5.03
CA SER A 125 23.69 -6.50 3.59
C SER A 125 24.34 -5.15 3.27
N VAL A 126 25.08 -5.10 2.17
CA VAL A 126 25.65 -3.86 1.60
C VAL A 126 25.43 -3.90 0.10
N THR A 127 24.94 -2.80 -0.47
CA THR A 127 24.80 -2.64 -1.92
C THR A 127 26.14 -2.30 -2.57
N ASP A 128 26.24 -2.45 -3.90
CA ASP A 128 27.43 -2.05 -4.67
C ASP A 128 27.77 -0.55 -4.54
N GLU A 129 26.82 0.27 -4.09
CA GLU A 129 26.97 1.71 -3.83
C GLU A 129 27.42 2.04 -2.39
N GLY A 130 27.61 1.03 -1.53
CA GLY A 130 28.06 1.20 -0.15
C GLY A 130 26.97 1.59 0.85
N THR A 131 25.70 1.49 0.47
CA THR A 131 24.57 1.59 1.40
C THR A 131 24.42 0.26 2.13
N PHE A 132 24.42 0.27 3.46
CA PHE A 132 24.27 -0.94 4.28
C PHE A 132 22.93 -0.97 4.99
N GLN A 133 22.42 -2.17 5.21
CA GLN A 133 21.23 -2.45 6.00
C GLN A 133 21.56 -3.54 7.01
N LEU A 134 21.19 -3.31 8.27
CA LEU A 134 21.26 -4.28 9.35
C LEU A 134 19.83 -4.52 9.86
N ILE A 135 19.29 -5.70 9.58
CA ILE A 135 18.00 -6.17 10.07
C ILE A 135 18.28 -7.01 11.32
N ILE A 136 17.54 -6.79 12.41
CA ILE A 136 17.72 -7.49 13.70
C ILE A 136 16.37 -7.98 14.23
N ASP A 137 16.27 -9.28 14.49
CA ASP A 137 15.06 -9.93 14.99
C ASP A 137 15.07 -10.04 16.52
N ILE A 138 14.04 -9.51 17.20
CA ILE A 138 14.01 -9.36 18.66
C ILE A 138 12.73 -9.94 19.26
N SER A 139 12.78 -11.19 19.70
CA SER A 139 11.64 -11.88 20.30
C SER A 139 11.29 -11.47 21.75
N THR A 140 12.08 -10.58 22.37
CA THR A 140 12.01 -10.30 23.81
C THR A 140 11.85 -8.81 24.14
N PRO A 141 10.82 -8.43 24.92
CA PRO A 141 10.48 -7.03 25.18
C PRO A 141 11.43 -6.38 26.21
N GLY A 142 11.43 -5.05 26.24
CA GLY A 142 12.35 -4.21 27.05
C GLY A 142 13.32 -3.41 26.18
N ILE A 143 14.29 -2.73 26.81
CA ILE A 143 15.25 -1.89 26.08
C ILE A 143 16.45 -2.71 25.59
N TRP A 144 16.75 -2.54 24.31
CA TRP A 144 17.89 -3.09 23.60
C TRP A 144 18.89 -2.01 23.24
N THR A 145 20.19 -2.33 23.35
CA THR A 145 21.31 -1.48 22.93
C THR A 145 22.16 -2.22 21.90
N PHE A 146 22.38 -1.61 20.74
CA PHE A 146 23.20 -2.19 19.67
C PHE A 146 24.45 -1.35 19.38
N ASN A 147 25.57 -2.03 19.21
CA ASN A 147 26.85 -1.49 18.76
C ASN A 147 27.39 -2.43 17.67
N PHE A 148 28.05 -1.94 16.62
CA PHE A 148 28.60 -2.80 15.58
C PHE A 148 29.94 -2.32 15.05
N GLU A 149 30.74 -3.28 14.58
CA GLU A 149 32.05 -3.08 13.96
C GLU A 149 32.03 -3.64 12.54
N LEU A 150 32.41 -2.83 11.56
CA LEU A 150 32.58 -3.23 10.17
C LEU A 150 34.07 -3.43 9.88
N THR A 151 34.45 -4.65 9.48
CA THR A 151 35.82 -5.02 9.11
C THR A 151 35.91 -5.31 7.63
N PHE A 152 36.73 -4.53 6.93
CA PHE A 152 36.97 -4.63 5.49
C PHE A 152 38.11 -5.60 5.19
N THR A 153 38.11 -6.23 4.02
CA THR A 153 39.15 -7.19 3.60
C THR A 153 40.55 -6.56 3.48
N ASP A 154 40.65 -5.25 3.28
CA ASP A 154 41.91 -4.48 3.31
C ASP A 154 42.45 -4.20 4.74
N GLY A 155 41.73 -4.64 5.77
CA GLY A 155 42.03 -4.40 7.19
C GLY A 155 41.57 -3.03 7.70
N GLY A 156 40.74 -2.30 6.96
CA GLY A 156 39.99 -1.17 7.48
C GLY A 156 38.97 -1.60 8.54
N ILE A 157 38.74 -0.76 9.55
CA ILE A 157 37.75 -1.02 10.62
C ILE A 157 36.96 0.27 10.90
N LEU A 158 35.63 0.18 10.89
CA LEU A 158 34.71 1.22 11.34
C LEU A 158 33.88 0.71 12.52
N ARG A 159 33.51 1.59 13.44
CA ARG A 159 32.73 1.24 14.65
C ARG A 159 31.60 2.23 14.88
N TYR A 160 30.47 1.72 15.34
CA TYR A 160 29.33 2.52 15.80
C TYR A 160 28.83 1.99 17.14
N ASP A 161 28.67 2.88 18.12
CA ASP A 161 28.23 2.54 19.48
C ASP A 161 26.97 3.36 19.85
N GLY A 162 25.98 2.72 20.49
CA GLY A 162 24.92 3.41 21.23
C GLY A 162 23.55 3.54 20.56
N ILE A 163 23.16 2.62 19.67
CA ILE A 163 21.78 2.54 19.18
C ILE A 163 20.89 2.01 20.31
N LEU A 164 19.76 2.67 20.58
CA LEU A 164 18.80 2.29 21.62
C LEU A 164 17.41 2.06 21.02
N VAL A 165 16.79 0.92 21.36
CA VAL A 165 15.45 0.53 20.89
C VAL A 165 14.64 0.02 22.07
N GLU A 166 13.39 0.45 22.20
CA GLU A 166 12.46 -0.02 23.24
C GLU A 166 11.39 -0.91 22.59
N ILE A 167 11.32 -2.17 23.03
CA ILE A 167 10.35 -3.16 22.55
C ILE A 167 9.20 -3.29 23.55
N ALA A 168 7.98 -3.00 23.10
CA ALA A 168 6.79 -3.08 23.95
C ALA A 168 6.38 -4.53 24.28
N THR A 169 5.80 -4.75 25.46
CA THR A 169 5.18 -6.04 25.82
C THR A 169 3.84 -6.23 25.10
N PRO A 170 3.59 -7.37 24.42
CA PRO A 170 2.31 -7.67 23.79
C PRO A 170 1.14 -7.74 24.78
N ILE A 171 -0.08 -7.56 24.27
CA ILE A 171 -1.34 -7.70 25.00
C ILE A 171 -2.03 -8.98 24.50
N GLU A 172 -2.37 -9.90 25.40
CA GLU A 172 -2.92 -11.21 25.04
C GLU A 172 -4.45 -11.29 25.12
N SER A 173 -5.05 -12.08 24.22
CA SER A 173 -6.50 -12.31 24.14
C SER A 173 -6.95 -13.48 25.04
N PRO A 174 -8.17 -13.46 25.64
CA PRO A 174 -8.65 -14.57 26.46
C PRO A 174 -8.82 -15.89 25.67
N PRO A 175 -8.54 -17.06 26.29
CA PRO A 175 -8.60 -18.35 25.59
C PRO A 175 -10.03 -18.77 25.24
N ILE A 176 -10.20 -19.41 24.08
CA ILE A 176 -11.45 -20.02 23.64
C ILE A 176 -11.51 -21.45 24.20
N LEU A 177 -12.61 -21.80 24.88
CA LEU A 177 -12.82 -23.12 25.47
C LEU A 177 -13.93 -23.87 24.73
N LEU A 178 -13.56 -24.89 23.96
CA LEU A 178 -14.45 -25.76 23.19
C LEU A 178 -14.75 -27.05 23.95
N LEU A 179 -15.99 -27.20 24.42
CA LEU A 179 -16.43 -28.33 25.24
C LEU A 179 -17.90 -28.70 24.95
N SER A 180 -18.17 -29.99 24.75
CA SER A 180 -19.53 -30.50 24.56
C SER A 180 -20.38 -30.35 25.84
N ALA A 181 -21.62 -29.92 25.68
CA ALA A 181 -22.50 -29.61 26.81
C ALA A 181 -23.20 -30.85 27.40
N ILE A 182 -23.28 -31.95 26.65
CA ILE A 182 -23.92 -33.22 27.03
C ILE A 182 -23.11 -34.35 26.40
N HIS A 183 -22.91 -35.45 27.14
CA HIS A 183 -22.40 -36.72 26.63
C HIS A 183 -23.35 -37.85 27.06
N GLU A 184 -23.43 -38.90 26.27
CA GLU A 184 -24.14 -40.13 26.63
C GLU A 184 -23.07 -41.22 26.73
N LEU A 185 -23.04 -41.93 27.87
CA LEU A 185 -22.26 -43.16 28.03
C LEU A 185 -23.22 -44.32 27.80
N ASP A 186 -22.69 -45.54 27.85
CA ASP A 186 -23.49 -46.74 27.61
C ASP A 186 -23.48 -47.76 28.77
N GLU A 187 -22.45 -47.75 29.62
CA GLU A 187 -22.41 -48.54 30.86
C GLU A 187 -21.63 -47.81 31.97
N ILE A 188 -21.81 -48.19 33.25
CA ILE A 188 -21.14 -47.50 34.38
C ILE A 188 -19.62 -47.65 34.25
N ALA A 189 -18.95 -46.55 33.90
CA ALA A 189 -17.53 -46.53 33.55
C ALA A 189 -16.82 -45.29 34.12
N GLU A 190 -15.49 -45.28 34.02
CA GLU A 190 -14.69 -44.07 34.24
C GLU A 190 -14.91 -43.09 33.10
N PHE A 191 -15.25 -41.84 33.44
CA PHE A 191 -15.48 -40.80 32.45
C PHE A 191 -14.36 -39.77 32.43
N THR A 192 -13.82 -39.54 31.23
CA THR A 192 -12.84 -38.49 30.96
C THR A 192 -13.49 -37.44 30.07
N LEU A 193 -13.70 -36.24 30.63
CA LEU A 193 -14.20 -35.08 29.91
C LEU A 193 -13.17 -34.65 28.87
N ARG A 194 -13.59 -34.45 27.62
CA ARG A 194 -12.72 -34.04 26.51
C ARG A 194 -13.24 -32.78 25.83
N GLY A 195 -12.32 -31.93 25.40
CA GLY A 195 -12.57 -30.72 24.63
C GLY A 195 -11.26 -30.18 24.08
N SER A 196 -11.27 -28.94 23.57
CA SER A 196 -10.06 -28.21 23.19
C SER A 196 -10.04 -26.79 23.76
N ILE A 197 -8.83 -26.25 23.89
CA ILE A 197 -8.55 -24.83 24.13
C ILE A 197 -7.85 -24.29 22.89
N GLU A 198 -8.23 -23.08 22.47
CA GLU A 198 -7.55 -22.32 21.43
C GLU A 198 -7.08 -20.99 22.04
N HIS A 199 -5.79 -20.69 21.90
CA HIS A 199 -5.11 -19.51 22.41
C HIS A 199 -3.77 -19.35 21.66
N GLU A 200 -3.28 -18.13 21.47
CA GLU A 200 -2.04 -17.88 20.70
C GLU A 200 -0.80 -18.50 21.36
N ALA A 201 -0.76 -18.52 22.70
CA ALA A 201 0.28 -19.17 23.50
C ALA A 201 -0.24 -20.45 24.18
N MET A 202 -0.42 -21.53 23.42
CA MET A 202 -0.94 -22.82 23.90
C MET A 202 -0.09 -23.48 25.01
N GLU A 203 1.22 -23.26 25.00
CA GLU A 203 2.19 -23.76 25.98
C GLU A 203 2.00 -23.18 27.40
N THR A 204 1.22 -22.11 27.51
CA THR A 204 0.92 -21.41 28.78
C THR A 204 -0.45 -21.77 29.35
N CYS A 205 -1.23 -22.56 28.61
CA CYS A 205 -2.59 -22.87 28.95
C CYS A 205 -2.71 -23.96 30.03
N SER A 206 -3.68 -23.76 30.92
CA SER A 206 -4.07 -24.70 31.97
C SER A 206 -5.58 -24.85 32.02
N ILE A 207 -6.05 -26.03 32.43
CA ILE A 207 -7.46 -26.42 32.37
C ILE A 207 -7.87 -27.13 33.66
N SER A 208 -9.02 -26.74 34.20
CA SER A 208 -9.61 -27.37 35.38
C SER A 208 -11.12 -27.48 35.22
N ALA A 209 -11.78 -28.34 35.99
CA ALA A 209 -13.23 -28.37 36.07
C ALA A 209 -13.73 -28.67 37.48
N GLN A 210 -14.93 -28.20 37.77
CA GLN A 210 -15.67 -28.47 38.98
C GLN A 210 -16.89 -29.34 38.65
N PHE A 211 -16.98 -30.52 39.28
CA PHE A 211 -18.09 -31.46 39.13
C PHE A 211 -18.50 -31.98 40.52
N PHE A 212 -19.79 -31.94 40.85
CA PHE A 212 -20.32 -32.27 42.19
C PHE A 212 -19.56 -31.62 43.38
N SER A 213 -19.13 -30.37 43.24
CA SER A 213 -18.34 -29.61 44.24
C SER A 213 -16.91 -30.14 44.51
N GLN A 214 -16.42 -31.08 43.71
CA GLN A 214 -14.99 -31.42 43.65
C GLN A 214 -14.34 -30.72 42.46
N ASN A 215 -13.07 -30.32 42.64
CA ASN A 215 -12.27 -29.69 41.59
C ASN A 215 -11.29 -30.73 41.03
N TYR A 216 -11.20 -30.77 39.71
CA TYR A 216 -10.37 -31.67 38.92
C TYR A 216 -9.46 -30.80 38.04
N THR A 217 -8.20 -31.20 37.90
CA THR A 217 -7.24 -30.57 36.97
C THR A 217 -7.10 -31.46 35.74
N GLY A 218 -7.13 -30.89 34.55
CA GLY A 218 -6.97 -31.65 33.31
C GLY A 218 -5.52 -31.72 32.84
N SER A 219 -5.25 -32.72 32.00
CA SER A 219 -4.09 -32.76 31.14
C SER A 219 -4.45 -32.06 29.83
N LEU A 220 -3.62 -31.11 29.40
CA LEU A 220 -3.72 -30.43 28.11
C LEU A 220 -2.63 -30.98 27.19
N ASN A 221 -2.99 -31.26 25.93
CA ASN A 221 -2.01 -31.49 24.86
C ASN A 221 -1.79 -30.17 24.12
N GLU A 222 -0.64 -29.55 24.41
CA GLU A 222 -0.24 -28.24 23.91
C GLU A 222 -0.17 -28.18 22.36
N MET A 223 0.08 -29.30 21.67
CA MET A 223 0.19 -29.34 20.20
C MET A 223 -1.17 -29.37 19.47
N THR A 224 -2.24 -29.84 20.12
CA THR A 224 -3.56 -30.04 19.48
C THR A 224 -4.67 -29.22 20.15
N GLY A 225 -4.33 -28.46 21.19
CA GLY A 225 -5.28 -27.83 22.10
C GLY A 225 -6.18 -28.78 22.88
N SER A 226 -6.15 -30.10 22.60
CA SER A 226 -7.07 -31.06 23.18
C SER A 226 -6.76 -31.32 24.65
N PHE A 227 -7.77 -31.27 25.51
CA PHE A 227 -7.62 -31.60 26.93
C PHE A 227 -8.43 -32.82 27.34
N THR A 228 -7.97 -33.47 28.41
CA THR A 228 -8.64 -34.54 29.12
C THR A 228 -8.74 -34.19 30.60
N ILE A 229 -9.93 -34.29 31.19
CA ILE A 229 -10.12 -34.21 32.65
C ILE A 229 -10.78 -35.51 33.12
N GLU A 230 -10.04 -36.32 33.87
CA GLU A 230 -10.55 -37.54 34.47
C GLU A 230 -11.51 -37.20 35.63
N LEU A 231 -12.80 -37.47 35.46
CA LEU A 231 -13.82 -37.26 36.50
C LEU A 231 -14.04 -38.52 37.36
N GLY A 232 -13.41 -39.64 37.00
CA GLY A 232 -13.52 -40.94 37.65
C GLY A 232 -14.80 -41.69 37.27
N ILE A 233 -15.18 -42.70 38.06
CA ILE A 233 -16.38 -43.51 37.81
C ILE A 233 -17.64 -42.65 37.93
N VAL A 234 -18.35 -42.47 36.81
CA VAL A 234 -19.66 -41.81 36.79
C VAL A 234 -20.73 -42.90 36.76
N SER A 235 -21.56 -42.93 37.80
CA SER A 235 -22.68 -43.88 37.94
C SER A 235 -24.06 -43.20 37.97
N GLU A 236 -24.09 -41.86 37.98
CA GLU A 236 -25.30 -41.04 38.03
C GLU A 236 -25.09 -39.80 37.14
N SER A 237 -26.14 -39.35 36.44
CA SER A 237 -26.11 -38.12 35.64
C SER A 237 -25.92 -36.87 36.51
N GLY A 238 -25.04 -35.95 36.09
CA GLY A 238 -24.74 -34.71 36.81
C GLY A 238 -24.26 -33.59 35.89
N SER A 239 -23.96 -32.40 36.42
CA SER A 239 -23.49 -31.24 35.65
C SER A 239 -22.27 -30.55 36.28
N GLY A 240 -21.36 -30.03 35.46
CA GLY A 240 -20.13 -29.34 35.90
C GLY A 240 -19.78 -28.05 35.15
N LEU A 241 -18.67 -27.43 35.55
CA LEU A 241 -18.09 -26.20 34.98
C LEU A 241 -16.58 -26.37 34.78
N ALA A 242 -16.08 -26.23 33.55
CA ALA A 242 -14.67 -26.15 33.20
C ALA A 242 -14.17 -24.69 33.13
N GLN A 243 -12.89 -24.47 33.42
CA GLN A 243 -12.15 -23.20 33.37
C GLN A 243 -10.81 -23.40 32.66
N ALA A 244 -10.57 -22.62 31.60
CA ALA A 244 -9.28 -22.48 30.92
C ALA A 244 -8.59 -21.17 31.35
N THR A 245 -7.28 -21.19 31.57
CA THR A 245 -6.44 -20.03 31.89
C THR A 245 -5.13 -20.10 31.11
N CYS A 246 -4.76 -19.05 30.39
CA CYS A 246 -3.55 -18.98 29.54
C CYS A 246 -2.87 -17.61 29.67
N GLY A 247 -1.60 -17.47 29.25
CA GLY A 247 -0.88 -16.21 29.15
C GLY A 247 0.64 -16.34 29.24
N LYS A 248 1.35 -15.83 28.23
CA LYS A 248 2.83 -15.77 28.10
C LYS A 248 3.40 -14.47 28.63
N TRP A 249 2.63 -13.39 28.50
CA TRP A 249 2.96 -12.04 28.96
C TRP A 249 1.96 -11.54 30.04
N SER A 250 0.70 -12.00 30.02
CA SER A 250 -0.34 -11.69 31.01
C SER A 250 -1.43 -12.77 31.11
N GLU A 251 -1.67 -13.32 32.31
CA GLU A 251 -2.68 -14.38 32.53
C GLU A 251 -4.15 -13.91 32.34
N VAL A 252 -4.91 -14.66 31.52
CA VAL A 252 -6.33 -14.45 31.15
C VAL A 252 -7.12 -15.77 31.20
N SER A 253 -8.45 -15.75 31.43
CA SER A 253 -9.24 -17.00 31.65
C SER A 253 -10.72 -16.99 31.22
N THR A 254 -11.27 -18.17 30.91
CA THR A 254 -12.61 -18.43 30.31
C THR A 254 -13.29 -19.68 30.92
N ASN A 255 -14.63 -19.72 31.03
CA ASN A 255 -15.40 -20.80 31.68
C ASN A 255 -16.56 -21.40 30.82
N ARG A 256 -16.88 -22.71 30.95
CA ARG A 256 -17.95 -23.43 30.18
C ARG A 256 -18.52 -24.68 30.91
N SER A 257 -19.76 -25.13 30.64
CA SER A 257 -20.46 -26.23 31.40
C SER A 257 -20.87 -27.49 30.60
N PHE A 258 -21.11 -28.65 31.27
CA PHE A 258 -21.33 -30.00 30.66
C PHE A 258 -22.20 -31.01 31.49
N MET A 259 -22.63 -32.19 30.93
CA MET A 259 -23.58 -33.22 31.49
C MET A 259 -23.45 -34.69 30.92
N LEU A 260 -23.95 -35.81 31.56
CA LEU A 260 -23.68 -37.28 31.23
C LEU A 260 -24.89 -38.33 31.32
N LEU A 261 -24.97 -39.46 30.55
CA LEU A 261 -26.08 -40.52 30.46
C LEU A 261 -25.66 -42.05 30.25
N PHE A 262 -26.55 -43.08 29.99
CA PHE A 262 -26.29 -44.60 29.93
C PHE A 262 -27.24 -45.56 29.08
N SER A 263 -26.75 -46.66 28.43
CA SER A 263 -27.45 -47.90 27.86
C SER A 263 -26.55 -49.03 27.17
N SER A 264 -26.69 -50.39 27.33
CA SER A 264 -25.77 -51.36 26.59
C SER A 264 -26.19 -52.86 26.35
N GLY A 265 -25.48 -53.62 25.45
CA GLY A 265 -25.41 -55.12 25.38
C GLY A 265 -25.23 -55.84 23.99
N ILE A 266 -24.45 -56.96 23.88
CA ILE A 266 -24.28 -57.88 22.69
C ILE A 266 -24.00 -59.39 23.11
N ASN A 267 -23.64 -60.34 22.21
CA ASN A 267 -23.49 -61.82 22.44
C ASN A 267 -22.47 -62.56 21.49
N ASP A 268 -22.11 -63.82 21.80
CA ASP A 268 -21.07 -64.75 21.25
C ASP A 268 -21.55 -66.21 20.85
N MET A 269 -20.65 -67.14 20.39
CA MET A 269 -20.92 -68.52 19.80
C MET A 269 -19.90 -69.68 20.16
N ASP A 270 -19.60 -70.70 19.29
CA ASP A 270 -19.07 -72.09 19.56
C ASP A 270 -17.66 -72.48 18.91
N GLY A 271 -17.30 -73.74 18.43
CA GLY A 271 -16.01 -74.04 17.70
C GLY A 271 -15.18 -75.37 17.84
N ASP A 272 -14.58 -75.84 16.73
CA ASP A 272 -13.48 -76.84 16.65
C ASP A 272 -12.07 -76.22 16.81
N GLY A 273 -11.97 -74.91 16.61
CA GLY A 273 -10.75 -74.11 16.68
C GLY A 273 -10.57 -73.12 15.53
N ILE A 274 -11.34 -73.28 14.45
CA ILE A 274 -11.40 -72.38 13.29
C ILE A 274 -12.73 -71.59 13.32
N ASP A 275 -12.73 -70.34 12.83
CA ASP A 275 -13.95 -69.52 12.70
C ASP A 275 -14.72 -69.93 11.44
N ASP A 276 -16.06 -69.78 11.42
CA ASP A 276 -16.99 -70.36 10.41
C ASP A 276 -16.62 -70.03 8.94
N GLU A 277 -15.75 -69.05 8.69
CA GLU A 277 -15.32 -68.58 7.36
C GLU A 277 -14.09 -69.33 6.77
N PHE A 278 -13.40 -70.21 7.53
CA PHE A 278 -12.07 -70.74 7.14
C PHE A 278 -11.88 -72.27 7.17
N ASP A 279 -12.94 -73.07 7.09
CA ASP A 279 -12.88 -74.54 7.00
C ASP A 279 -13.46 -75.06 5.67
N SER A 280 -12.78 -76.04 5.05
CA SER A 280 -13.23 -76.75 3.84
C SER A 280 -14.32 -77.79 4.12
N CYS A 281 -14.48 -78.22 5.38
CA CYS A 281 -15.51 -79.15 5.86
C CYS A 281 -16.26 -78.63 7.12
N PRO A 282 -16.91 -77.44 7.10
CA PRO A 282 -17.40 -76.70 8.29
C PRO A 282 -18.63 -77.27 9.02
N GLU A 283 -19.06 -78.50 8.72
CA GLU A 283 -19.94 -79.32 9.57
C GLU A 283 -19.36 -80.75 9.73
N GLY A 284 -18.02 -80.85 9.73
CA GLY A 284 -17.23 -82.09 9.69
C GLY A 284 -17.04 -82.76 11.05
N TRP A 285 -15.98 -83.56 11.18
CA TRP A 285 -15.64 -84.23 12.45
C TRP A 285 -14.93 -83.24 13.39
N GLY A 286 -15.62 -82.71 14.40
CA GLY A 286 -15.08 -81.69 15.33
C GLY A 286 -14.86 -82.16 16.77
N GLU A 287 -14.89 -81.23 17.74
CA GLU A 287 -14.62 -81.52 19.19
C GLU A 287 -15.54 -82.64 19.74
N GLU A 288 -16.80 -82.74 19.28
CA GLU A 288 -17.72 -83.81 19.73
C GLU A 288 -17.35 -85.22 19.19
N ASP A 289 -16.66 -85.33 18.05
CA ASP A 289 -16.23 -86.61 17.45
C ASP A 289 -14.78 -87.00 17.83
N GLY A 290 -14.00 -86.06 18.39
CA GLY A 290 -12.68 -86.31 18.97
C GLY A 290 -11.54 -86.39 17.95
N TRP A 291 -11.71 -85.74 16.80
CA TRP A 291 -10.67 -85.52 15.79
C TRP A 291 -10.21 -84.05 15.78
N SER A 292 -9.02 -83.81 15.22
CA SER A 292 -8.45 -82.49 14.94
C SER A 292 -7.32 -82.69 13.92
N SER A 293 -7.22 -81.86 12.89
CA SER A 293 -6.25 -82.01 11.78
C SER A 293 -4.79 -82.22 12.24
N SER A 294 -4.05 -83.12 11.56
CA SER A 294 -2.62 -83.36 11.83
C SER A 294 -1.85 -84.06 10.68
N PRO A 295 -0.53 -83.81 10.50
CA PRO A 295 0.23 -84.23 9.31
C PRO A 295 0.58 -85.74 9.18
N ASP A 296 0.17 -86.58 10.12
CA ASP A 296 0.41 -88.03 10.06
C ASP A 296 -0.78 -88.79 9.40
N THR A 297 -1.85 -88.06 9.01
CA THR A 297 -3.13 -88.60 8.49
C THR A 297 -3.73 -87.78 7.35
N ASP A 298 -2.99 -86.78 6.87
CA ASP A 298 -3.35 -85.73 5.93
C ASP A 298 -2.00 -85.27 5.33
N LEU A 299 -1.57 -85.89 4.23
CA LEU A 299 -0.18 -85.82 3.75
C LEU A 299 0.15 -84.51 3.02
N ASP A 300 -0.86 -83.85 2.46
CA ASP A 300 -0.79 -82.55 1.76
C ASP A 300 -1.50 -81.40 2.52
N GLY A 301 -2.44 -81.68 3.44
CA GLY A 301 -2.75 -80.78 4.57
C GLY A 301 -4.02 -79.92 4.45
N ASP A 302 -5.07 -80.41 3.77
CA ASP A 302 -6.25 -79.61 3.40
C ASP A 302 -7.47 -79.72 4.35
N GLY A 303 -7.39 -80.58 5.36
CA GLY A 303 -8.50 -80.90 6.28
C GLY A 303 -9.22 -82.22 5.99
N CYS A 304 -8.84 -82.96 4.94
CA CYS A 304 -9.37 -84.28 4.59
C CYS A 304 -8.42 -85.42 5.08
N HIS A 305 -8.55 -86.65 4.55
CA HIS A 305 -7.82 -87.82 5.08
C HIS A 305 -7.49 -88.89 4.00
N ASP A 306 -6.26 -88.91 3.49
CA ASP A 306 -5.82 -89.63 2.27
C ASP A 306 -6.24 -91.11 2.18
N GLY A 307 -6.17 -91.85 3.28
CA GLY A 307 -6.32 -93.32 3.26
C GLY A 307 -7.67 -93.88 2.79
N TRP A 308 -8.67 -93.04 2.49
CA TRP A 308 -9.99 -93.45 2.03
C TRP A 308 -10.56 -92.61 0.87
N GLU A 309 -9.85 -91.59 0.35
CA GLU A 309 -10.42 -90.61 -0.61
C GLU A 309 -9.59 -90.27 -1.89
N ASP A 310 -8.39 -90.84 -2.15
CA ASP A 310 -7.46 -90.44 -3.28
C ASP A 310 -7.02 -91.56 -4.30
N LEU A 311 -6.44 -91.21 -5.49
CA LEU A 311 -6.29 -92.08 -6.68
C LEU A 311 -5.13 -91.89 -7.74
N ASP A 312 -4.11 -91.04 -7.56
CA ASP A 312 -2.92 -90.93 -8.47
C ASP A 312 -1.61 -91.34 -7.74
N ASP A 313 -0.70 -92.08 -8.40
CA ASP A 313 0.25 -93.01 -7.72
C ASP A 313 1.72 -92.51 -7.66
N ASP A 314 2.24 -91.86 -8.71
CA ASP A 314 3.48 -91.06 -8.64
C ASP A 314 3.28 -89.56 -8.93
N ASN A 315 2.03 -89.16 -9.21
CA ASN A 315 1.56 -87.78 -9.29
C ASN A 315 2.32 -86.95 -10.35
N ASP A 316 2.78 -87.59 -11.42
CA ASP A 316 3.26 -86.87 -12.61
C ASP A 316 2.14 -86.37 -13.54
N GLY A 317 0.89 -86.76 -13.26
CA GLY A 317 -0.31 -86.19 -13.87
C GLY A 317 -0.80 -86.89 -15.13
N ILE A 318 0.01 -87.72 -15.80
CA ILE A 318 -0.39 -88.40 -17.04
C ILE A 318 -0.69 -89.88 -16.77
N ALA A 319 -1.92 -90.12 -16.28
CA ALA A 319 -2.37 -91.43 -15.82
C ALA A 319 -2.13 -92.61 -16.79
N ASP A 320 -1.09 -93.42 -16.51
CA ASP A 320 -0.78 -94.85 -16.78
C ASP A 320 -1.07 -95.47 -18.18
N SER A 321 -1.81 -94.79 -19.05
CA SER A 321 -2.52 -95.36 -20.20
C SER A 321 -2.50 -94.48 -21.46
N ILE A 322 -1.99 -93.25 -21.35
CA ILE A 322 -1.94 -92.23 -22.40
C ILE A 322 -0.55 -91.57 -22.56
N ASP A 323 0.46 -92.08 -21.86
CA ASP A 323 1.85 -91.60 -21.84
C ASP A 323 2.73 -92.40 -22.83
N ASN A 324 3.58 -91.72 -23.61
CA ASN A 324 4.54 -92.32 -24.53
C ASN A 324 5.80 -92.92 -23.85
N CYS A 325 6.15 -92.53 -22.61
CA CYS A 325 7.34 -92.94 -21.83
C CYS A 325 7.13 -93.39 -20.33
N PRO A 326 6.15 -94.27 -19.99
CA PRO A 326 5.56 -94.41 -18.64
C PRO A 326 6.28 -95.24 -17.55
N GLN A 327 7.61 -95.13 -17.37
CA GLN A 327 8.32 -95.85 -16.28
C GLN A 327 9.51 -95.10 -15.62
N GLN A 328 9.58 -93.78 -15.69
CA GLN A 328 10.81 -93.04 -15.31
C GLN A 328 10.60 -91.92 -14.27
N PHE A 329 10.33 -92.33 -13.02
CA PHE A 329 10.28 -91.45 -11.84
C PHE A 329 11.51 -90.53 -11.68
N GLY A 330 11.26 -89.31 -11.19
CA GLY A 330 12.28 -88.30 -10.86
C GLY A 330 12.22 -87.03 -11.70
N TRP A 331 11.29 -86.99 -12.65
CA TRP A 331 10.68 -85.82 -13.28
C TRP A 331 9.17 -86.13 -13.41
N THR A 332 8.39 -85.15 -13.83
CA THR A 332 6.95 -85.31 -14.10
C THR A 332 6.68 -84.91 -15.54
N SER A 333 5.76 -85.57 -16.25
CA SER A 333 5.29 -85.06 -17.55
C SER A 333 4.51 -83.78 -17.29
N SER A 334 5.17 -82.67 -17.60
CA SER A 334 4.76 -81.31 -17.29
C SER A 334 5.33 -80.42 -18.37
N LEU A 335 4.57 -79.40 -18.77
CA LEU A 335 4.95 -78.45 -19.82
C LEU A 335 6.42 -78.00 -19.77
N ASP A 336 7.00 -77.81 -18.58
CA ASP A 336 8.40 -77.42 -18.36
C ASP A 336 9.48 -78.39 -18.91
N LEU A 337 9.09 -79.60 -19.36
CA LEU A 337 10.00 -80.69 -19.74
C LEU A 337 9.50 -81.56 -20.92
N ASP A 338 8.25 -81.38 -21.33
CA ASP A 338 7.46 -82.20 -22.27
C ASP A 338 6.32 -81.29 -22.71
N TYR A 339 6.66 -80.33 -23.57
CA TYR A 339 5.92 -79.09 -23.69
C TYR A 339 4.55 -79.28 -24.36
N ASP A 340 4.50 -80.04 -25.46
CA ASP A 340 3.23 -80.46 -26.09
C ASP A 340 2.51 -81.62 -25.37
N GLN A 341 3.10 -82.13 -24.27
CA GLN A 341 2.58 -83.19 -23.39
C GLN A 341 2.28 -84.52 -24.11
N ASP A 342 3.08 -84.84 -25.13
CA ASP A 342 3.13 -86.12 -25.82
C ASP A 342 3.62 -87.27 -24.89
N GLY A 343 4.39 -86.96 -23.85
CA GLY A 343 5.10 -87.91 -23.00
C GLY A 343 6.59 -88.05 -23.35
N CYS A 344 7.15 -87.12 -24.12
CA CYS A 344 8.56 -87.10 -24.55
C CYS A 344 9.27 -85.84 -24.06
N ARG A 345 10.60 -85.81 -24.07
CA ARG A 345 11.36 -84.76 -23.36
C ARG A 345 12.08 -83.79 -24.27
N ASP A 346 11.62 -82.55 -24.34
CA ASP A 346 12.10 -81.46 -25.22
C ASP A 346 13.63 -81.42 -25.31
N SER A 347 14.31 -81.44 -24.15
CA SER A 347 15.74 -81.11 -24.03
C SER A 347 16.71 -82.02 -24.81
N ASP A 348 16.27 -83.20 -25.25
CA ASP A 348 17.08 -84.12 -26.03
C ASP A 348 16.29 -85.08 -26.96
N GLU A 349 14.95 -85.02 -26.99
CA GLU A 349 14.11 -85.96 -27.76
C GLU A 349 13.12 -85.32 -28.77
N ASP A 350 12.94 -83.99 -28.80
CA ASP A 350 12.16 -83.24 -29.82
C ASP A 350 12.98 -82.14 -30.59
N GLU A 351 12.41 -81.55 -31.66
CA GLU A 351 13.00 -80.47 -32.52
C GLU A 351 11.95 -79.41 -33.00
N ASP A 352 10.74 -79.37 -32.42
CA ASP A 352 9.59 -78.51 -32.76
C ASP A 352 8.62 -78.52 -31.55
N ASP A 353 9.05 -77.90 -30.46
CA ASP A 353 8.58 -78.21 -29.09
C ASP A 353 7.07 -77.88 -28.86
N ASP A 354 6.44 -77.02 -29.68
CA ASP A 354 5.02 -76.66 -29.61
C ASP A 354 4.15 -77.10 -30.83
N ASN A 355 4.79 -77.53 -31.91
CA ASN A 355 4.19 -77.92 -33.19
C ASN A 355 3.37 -76.83 -33.94
N ASP A 356 3.70 -75.53 -33.79
CA ASP A 356 3.10 -74.42 -34.56
C ASP A 356 3.50 -74.45 -36.07
N GLY A 357 4.72 -74.90 -36.39
CA GLY A 357 5.22 -75.05 -37.77
C GLY A 357 6.19 -73.96 -38.27
N VAL A 358 6.58 -73.01 -37.43
CA VAL A 358 7.91 -72.38 -37.40
C VAL A 358 8.88 -73.41 -36.75
N ILE A 359 10.13 -73.06 -36.44
CA ILE A 359 11.10 -73.96 -35.79
C ILE A 359 11.95 -73.15 -34.80
N ASP A 360 12.37 -73.74 -33.69
CA ASP A 360 13.00 -73.11 -32.50
C ASP A 360 14.15 -72.11 -32.79
N ILE A 361 14.79 -72.22 -33.96
CA ILE A 361 15.93 -71.39 -34.38
C ILE A 361 15.56 -70.17 -35.22
N LEU A 362 14.30 -70.06 -35.62
CA LEU A 362 13.69 -68.95 -36.37
C LEU A 362 12.46 -68.38 -35.66
N ASP A 363 12.04 -69.01 -34.58
CA ASP A 363 10.99 -68.59 -33.67
C ASP A 363 11.52 -67.66 -32.57
N LEU A 364 10.74 -66.67 -32.15
CA LEU A 364 11.00 -65.90 -30.93
C LEU A 364 10.26 -66.47 -29.70
N CYS A 365 9.26 -67.32 -29.91
CA CYS A 365 8.57 -68.15 -28.92
C CYS A 365 8.74 -69.68 -29.19
N PRO A 366 9.96 -70.27 -29.16
CA PRO A 366 10.20 -71.70 -29.46
C PRO A 366 9.43 -72.78 -28.68
N THR A 367 8.66 -72.38 -27.67
CA THR A 367 7.81 -73.23 -26.83
C THR A 367 6.53 -72.43 -26.58
N GLY A 368 5.82 -72.10 -27.66
CA GLY A 368 4.65 -71.23 -27.70
C GLY A 368 3.31 -71.98 -27.52
N GLU A 369 2.16 -71.40 -27.84
CA GLU A 369 0.87 -72.00 -27.54
C GLU A 369 0.65 -73.18 -28.48
N THR A 370 0.26 -74.33 -27.96
CA THR A 370 0.09 -75.51 -28.83
C THR A 370 -1.23 -75.42 -29.62
N SER A 371 -1.25 -76.01 -30.82
CA SER A 371 -2.46 -76.14 -31.68
C SER A 371 -2.93 -74.91 -32.49
N TRP A 372 -2.07 -73.94 -32.79
CA TRP A 372 -2.33 -72.91 -33.82
C TRP A 372 -1.35 -73.02 -35.02
N LEU A 373 -1.14 -71.93 -35.78
CA LEU A 373 -0.22 -71.80 -36.93
C LEU A 373 0.03 -70.30 -37.19
N SER A 374 1.29 -69.86 -37.24
CA SER A 374 1.74 -68.48 -37.55
C SER A 374 1.11 -67.78 -38.79
N GLY A 375 0.82 -66.47 -38.64
CA GLY A 375 0.73 -65.48 -39.72
C GLY A 375 -0.36 -64.37 -39.63
N PHE A 376 0.04 -63.11 -39.89
CA PHE A 376 -0.65 -61.83 -40.21
C PHE A 376 -2.02 -61.46 -39.58
N SER A 377 -2.65 -62.30 -38.76
CA SER A 377 -3.93 -62.04 -38.09
C SER A 377 -4.03 -62.69 -36.72
N SER A 378 -2.88 -63.12 -36.22
CA SER A 378 -2.62 -63.86 -34.98
C SER A 378 -1.09 -63.95 -34.74
N ASP A 379 -0.34 -63.04 -35.36
CA ASP A 379 1.12 -62.96 -35.51
C ASP A 379 1.37 -61.77 -36.48
N TRP A 380 1.37 -60.53 -35.95
CA TRP A 380 1.32 -59.27 -36.72
C TRP A 380 2.63 -59.01 -37.46
N ASP A 381 3.77 -59.22 -36.82
CA ASP A 381 5.11 -58.98 -37.37
C ASP A 381 5.74 -60.20 -38.07
N SER A 382 5.23 -61.42 -37.82
CA SER A 382 5.67 -62.72 -38.37
C SER A 382 6.94 -63.32 -37.75
N ASP A 383 7.09 -63.29 -36.42
CA ASP A 383 8.25 -63.81 -35.69
C ASP A 383 8.10 -65.25 -35.11
N GLY A 384 6.88 -65.79 -35.03
CA GLY A 384 6.55 -67.10 -34.47
C GLY A 384 5.76 -67.06 -33.15
N CYS A 385 5.78 -65.92 -32.45
CA CYS A 385 4.91 -65.64 -31.32
C CYS A 385 3.48 -65.30 -31.78
N ARG A 386 2.53 -65.38 -30.84
CA ARG A 386 1.11 -65.15 -31.07
C ARG A 386 0.61 -63.91 -30.33
N ASP A 387 0.10 -62.93 -31.08
CA ASP A 387 -0.35 -61.59 -30.64
C ASP A 387 -1.18 -61.54 -29.33
N ILE A 388 -1.96 -62.59 -29.04
CA ILE A 388 -3.02 -62.53 -28.02
C ILE A 388 -2.64 -63.16 -26.68
N ASP A 389 -1.56 -63.93 -26.63
CA ASP A 389 -1.14 -64.68 -25.44
C ASP A 389 0.37 -64.76 -25.21
N GLU A 390 1.21 -64.46 -26.21
CA GLU A 390 2.62 -64.89 -26.20
C GLU A 390 3.60 -63.81 -26.61
N ASP A 391 3.28 -63.09 -27.69
CA ASP A 391 3.91 -61.81 -27.95
C ASP A 391 3.43 -60.80 -26.88
N GLN A 392 4.27 -59.82 -26.60
CA GLN A 392 3.98 -58.70 -25.73
C GLN A 392 4.46 -57.38 -26.34
N ASP A 393 4.88 -57.36 -27.60
CA ASP A 393 5.38 -56.21 -28.38
C ASP A 393 5.00 -56.48 -29.85
N ASP A 394 3.68 -56.53 -30.12
CA ASP A 394 3.04 -57.02 -31.36
C ASP A 394 3.64 -56.44 -32.66
N ASP A 395 4.20 -55.22 -32.62
CA ASP A 395 4.85 -54.55 -33.76
C ASP A 395 6.39 -54.44 -33.67
N ASN A 396 6.98 -54.92 -32.58
CA ASN A 396 8.41 -55.05 -32.33
C ASN A 396 9.18 -53.71 -32.40
N ASP A 397 8.58 -52.61 -31.92
CA ASP A 397 9.27 -51.32 -31.75
C ASP A 397 10.15 -51.26 -30.49
N GLY A 398 9.91 -52.16 -29.54
CA GLY A 398 10.60 -52.24 -28.26
C GLY A 398 9.81 -51.72 -27.05
N LEU A 399 8.52 -51.38 -27.16
CA LEU A 399 7.62 -51.12 -26.04
C LEU A 399 6.56 -52.22 -25.96
N ASN A 400 6.35 -52.76 -24.77
CA ASN A 400 5.36 -53.81 -24.62
C ASN A 400 3.91 -53.28 -24.69
N ASP A 401 2.97 -53.99 -25.31
CA ASP A 401 1.56 -53.55 -25.54
C ASP A 401 0.84 -53.10 -24.25
N THR A 402 1.23 -53.62 -23.09
CA THR A 402 0.67 -53.19 -21.79
C THR A 402 1.05 -51.76 -21.36
N GLY A 403 2.06 -51.18 -22.00
CA GLY A 403 2.50 -49.80 -21.85
C GLY A 403 2.54 -49.02 -23.16
N ASP A 404 2.12 -49.63 -24.28
CA ASP A 404 2.00 -49.01 -25.59
C ASP A 404 0.52 -48.68 -25.91
N SER A 405 0.24 -47.43 -26.24
CA SER A 405 -1.08 -46.94 -26.68
C SER A 405 -1.46 -47.41 -28.09
N CYS A 406 -0.47 -47.69 -28.93
CA CYS A 406 -0.59 -47.94 -30.35
C CYS A 406 -0.48 -49.41 -30.80
N GLN A 407 -0.23 -50.36 -29.89
CA GLN A 407 -0.24 -51.85 -29.91
C GLN A 407 -0.05 -52.61 -31.24
N THR A 408 -0.70 -52.21 -32.34
CA THR A 408 -0.51 -52.78 -33.68
C THR A 408 -0.11 -51.69 -34.68
N GLY A 409 0.96 -50.95 -34.35
CA GLY A 409 1.44 -49.76 -35.05
C GLY A 409 2.37 -50.03 -36.23
N ALA A 410 3.25 -49.07 -36.52
CA ALA A 410 4.17 -49.09 -37.65
C ALA A 410 5.48 -49.88 -37.43
N ILE A 411 5.31 -51.20 -37.26
CA ILE A 411 6.31 -52.29 -37.22
C ILE A 411 7.80 -51.88 -37.33
N ALA A 412 8.56 -52.15 -36.27
CA ALA A 412 10.02 -52.11 -36.19
C ALA A 412 10.67 -50.75 -36.54
N TRP A 413 10.22 -49.69 -35.87
CA TRP A 413 10.86 -48.37 -35.87
C TRP A 413 11.88 -48.22 -34.72
N LEU A 414 12.21 -47.00 -34.31
CA LEU A 414 13.18 -46.73 -33.25
C LEU A 414 12.63 -45.63 -32.35
N ARG A 415 12.10 -46.00 -31.19
CA ARG A 415 11.64 -45.07 -30.17
C ARG A 415 12.79 -44.23 -29.61
N ASP A 416 12.78 -42.93 -29.90
CA ASP A 416 13.61 -41.91 -29.25
C ASP A 416 12.87 -40.56 -29.18
N SER A 417 13.38 -39.62 -28.37
CA SER A 417 12.76 -38.33 -28.04
C SER A 417 12.65 -37.30 -29.19
N TYR A 418 12.61 -37.77 -30.44
CA TYR A 418 12.34 -37.00 -31.66
C TYR A 418 11.29 -37.69 -32.57
N SER A 419 10.79 -38.85 -32.16
CA SER A 419 9.79 -39.66 -32.87
C SER A 419 8.74 -40.27 -31.93
N ASP A 420 8.95 -40.08 -30.63
CA ASP A 420 8.08 -40.43 -29.51
C ASP A 420 8.44 -39.45 -28.39
N TRP A 421 7.67 -38.37 -28.24
CA TRP A 421 7.98 -37.32 -27.27
C TRP A 421 7.46 -37.66 -25.87
N ASP A 422 6.24 -38.18 -25.74
CA ASP A 422 5.61 -38.52 -24.46
C ASP A 422 6.04 -39.89 -23.89
N GLN A 423 6.57 -40.78 -24.75
CA GLN A 423 7.00 -42.16 -24.48
C GLN A 423 5.86 -43.19 -24.28
N ASP A 424 4.73 -43.01 -24.96
CA ASP A 424 3.59 -43.93 -24.92
C ASP A 424 3.56 -45.02 -26.00
N GLY A 425 4.52 -45.06 -26.93
CA GLY A 425 4.62 -46.07 -28.00
C GLY A 425 3.88 -45.73 -29.30
N CYS A 426 3.10 -44.65 -29.33
CA CYS A 426 2.67 -44.05 -30.58
C CYS A 426 3.82 -43.27 -31.25
N ARG A 427 3.77 -43.14 -32.58
CA ARG A 427 4.74 -42.33 -33.34
C ARG A 427 4.16 -40.98 -33.73
N ASP A 428 4.75 -39.90 -33.21
CA ASP A 428 4.39 -38.48 -33.42
C ASP A 428 3.92 -38.15 -34.86
N ASN A 429 4.62 -38.70 -35.86
CA ASN A 429 4.49 -38.20 -37.24
C ASN A 429 3.26 -38.72 -38.01
N ASP A 430 2.60 -39.79 -37.55
CA ASP A 430 1.48 -40.42 -38.25
C ASP A 430 0.59 -41.39 -37.47
N GLU A 431 0.91 -41.70 -36.20
CA GLU A 431 0.13 -42.66 -35.39
C GLU A 431 -0.37 -42.06 -34.05
N ASP A 432 0.26 -41.00 -33.56
CA ASP A 432 -0.28 -40.14 -32.50
C ASP A 432 -1.18 -39.01 -33.07
N ASP A 433 -2.13 -38.54 -32.26
CA ASP A 433 -2.97 -37.36 -32.49
C ASP A 433 -2.67 -36.22 -31.46
N ASP A 434 -1.84 -36.46 -30.42
CA ASP A 434 -1.53 -35.57 -29.28
C ASP A 434 -0.07 -35.76 -28.79
N ASP A 435 0.93 -35.32 -29.59
CA ASP A 435 2.38 -35.65 -29.49
C ASP A 435 3.01 -35.45 -28.09
N ASP A 436 2.43 -34.60 -27.22
CA ASP A 436 2.91 -34.36 -25.85
C ASP A 436 1.92 -34.65 -24.73
N ASN A 437 0.76 -35.21 -25.10
CA ASN A 437 -0.26 -35.78 -24.22
C ASN A 437 -0.72 -34.78 -23.12
N ASP A 438 -0.85 -33.51 -23.51
CA ASP A 438 -1.19 -32.39 -22.63
C ASP A 438 -2.70 -32.12 -22.52
N GLU A 439 -3.50 -33.01 -23.11
CA GLU A 439 -4.94 -32.96 -23.36
C GLU A 439 -5.37 -32.08 -24.57
N VAL A 440 -4.43 -31.58 -25.40
CA VAL A 440 -4.68 -30.69 -26.56
C VAL A 440 -4.08 -31.21 -27.89
N ALA A 441 -4.51 -32.38 -28.34
CA ALA A 441 -4.33 -32.91 -29.71
C ALA A 441 -3.93 -31.92 -30.83
N ASP A 442 -2.79 -32.16 -31.49
CA ASP A 442 -2.11 -31.28 -32.46
C ASP A 442 -3.01 -30.66 -33.52
N PHE A 443 -3.87 -31.47 -34.14
CA PHE A 443 -4.70 -31.07 -35.27
C PHE A 443 -6.14 -31.56 -35.13
N ASN A 444 -7.11 -30.71 -35.47
CA ASN A 444 -8.48 -31.17 -35.63
C ASN A 444 -8.70 -31.97 -36.94
N GLU A 445 -9.86 -32.63 -37.06
CA GLU A 445 -10.33 -33.40 -38.25
C GLU A 445 -10.16 -32.71 -39.62
N THR A 446 -9.90 -31.39 -39.68
CA THR A 446 -9.71 -30.62 -40.92
C THR A 446 -8.24 -30.28 -41.22
N GLY A 447 -7.29 -30.69 -40.38
CA GLY A 447 -5.87 -30.33 -40.47
C GLY A 447 -5.59 -28.87 -40.08
N TYR A 448 -6.35 -28.34 -39.12
CA TYR A 448 -6.07 -27.05 -38.50
C TYR A 448 -5.47 -27.30 -37.12
N GLN A 449 -4.28 -26.73 -36.91
CA GLN A 449 -3.48 -26.82 -35.70
C GLN A 449 -4.25 -26.27 -34.49
N LEU A 450 -4.40 -27.06 -33.43
CA LEU A 450 -5.08 -26.68 -32.19
C LEU A 450 -4.06 -26.25 -31.13
N ASP A 451 -3.12 -27.13 -30.79
CA ASP A 451 -1.97 -26.82 -29.97
C ASP A 451 -0.99 -25.86 -30.69
N LEU A 452 -0.39 -24.94 -29.95
CA LEU A 452 0.61 -23.98 -30.41
C LEU A 452 2.02 -24.26 -29.85
N CYS A 453 2.17 -25.26 -29.00
CA CYS A 453 3.28 -25.60 -28.14
C CYS A 453 3.56 -27.12 -28.08
N PRO A 454 3.79 -27.82 -29.22
CA PRO A 454 3.73 -29.29 -29.36
C PRO A 454 4.95 -30.04 -28.78
N PHE A 455 5.57 -29.47 -27.76
CA PHE A 455 6.71 -29.97 -27.00
C PHE A 455 6.65 -29.41 -25.57
N THR A 456 5.45 -29.37 -25.00
CA THR A 456 5.17 -29.02 -23.61
C THR A 456 5.82 -30.04 -22.68
N GLU A 457 6.23 -29.59 -21.50
CA GLU A 457 6.91 -30.47 -20.54
C GLU A 457 5.90 -31.52 -20.03
N LEU A 458 6.27 -32.80 -20.09
CA LEU A 458 5.38 -33.89 -19.69
C LEU A 458 4.91 -33.73 -18.22
N ASN A 459 3.63 -33.96 -17.96
CA ASN A 459 2.97 -33.81 -16.66
C ASN A 459 2.85 -32.38 -16.11
N ARG A 460 2.91 -31.33 -16.95
CA ARG A 460 2.49 -29.98 -16.55
C ARG A 460 0.99 -29.96 -16.26
N THR A 461 0.57 -29.19 -15.25
CA THR A 461 -0.84 -29.11 -14.81
C THR A 461 -1.46 -27.73 -15.06
N ASP A 462 -0.73 -26.89 -15.78
CA ASP A 462 -0.96 -25.46 -15.97
C ASP A 462 -1.08 -25.07 -17.44
N VAL A 463 -1.27 -26.07 -18.30
CA VAL A 463 -1.57 -26.01 -19.75
C VAL A 463 -2.88 -25.25 -20.00
N ASP A 464 -2.98 -24.50 -21.11
CA ASP A 464 -4.18 -23.76 -21.51
C ASP A 464 -4.94 -24.40 -22.69
N GLU A 465 -5.92 -23.68 -23.26
CA GLU A 465 -6.71 -24.15 -24.41
C GLU A 465 -5.92 -24.19 -25.74
N PHE A 466 -4.61 -23.94 -25.72
CA PHE A 466 -3.69 -23.93 -26.85
C PHE A 466 -2.43 -24.79 -26.61
N GLY A 467 -2.46 -25.71 -25.64
CA GLY A 467 -1.39 -26.64 -25.32
C GLY A 467 -0.09 -26.02 -24.78
N CYS A 468 -0.13 -24.76 -24.32
CA CYS A 468 1.06 -24.08 -23.81
C CYS A 468 1.08 -24.06 -22.29
N ALA A 469 2.17 -24.47 -21.63
CA ALA A 469 2.39 -24.28 -20.19
C ALA A 469 2.94 -22.87 -19.85
N GLY A 470 2.96 -22.49 -18.57
CA GLY A 470 3.33 -21.14 -18.13
C GLY A 470 4.78 -20.70 -18.42
N ASN A 471 5.68 -21.64 -18.68
CA ASN A 471 7.05 -21.38 -19.16
C ASN A 471 7.14 -21.16 -20.69
N GLN A 472 6.05 -21.37 -21.44
CA GLN A 472 5.96 -21.12 -22.88
C GLN A 472 5.06 -19.92 -23.22
N ARG A 473 4.24 -19.46 -22.26
CA ARG A 473 3.30 -18.33 -22.41
C ARG A 473 3.84 -17.03 -21.82
N ASP A 474 3.40 -15.93 -22.44
CA ASP A 474 3.50 -14.55 -21.95
C ASP A 474 2.10 -13.92 -22.20
N SER A 475 1.25 -13.98 -21.17
CA SER A 475 -0.19 -13.72 -21.28
C SER A 475 -0.54 -12.25 -21.49
N ASP A 476 0.31 -11.31 -21.07
CA ASP A 476 0.07 -9.86 -21.20
C ASP A 476 1.04 -9.15 -22.18
N ASN A 477 2.03 -9.88 -22.69
CA ASN A 477 3.02 -9.45 -23.68
C ASN A 477 3.96 -8.36 -23.15
N ASP A 478 4.29 -8.40 -21.86
CA ASP A 478 5.29 -7.52 -21.24
C ASP A 478 6.75 -7.98 -21.48
N GLY A 479 6.94 -9.25 -21.88
CA GLY A 479 8.23 -9.88 -22.17
C GLY A 479 8.76 -10.81 -21.08
N ILE A 480 8.00 -11.06 -20.01
CA ILE A 480 8.24 -12.05 -18.97
C ILE A 480 7.24 -13.20 -19.11
N LEU A 481 7.69 -14.44 -18.89
CA LEU A 481 6.85 -15.63 -19.05
C LEU A 481 5.94 -15.81 -17.82
N ASP A 482 4.75 -16.37 -17.99
CA ASP A 482 3.74 -16.53 -16.92
C ASP A 482 4.29 -17.23 -15.66
N ASP A 483 5.23 -18.18 -15.81
CA ASP A 483 5.91 -18.89 -14.71
C ASP A 483 6.90 -18.02 -13.92
N GLU A 484 7.44 -16.96 -14.52
CA GLU A 484 8.42 -16.03 -13.91
C GLU A 484 7.80 -14.68 -13.52
N ASP A 485 6.60 -14.38 -14.03
CA ASP A 485 5.87 -13.13 -13.78
C ASP A 485 5.18 -13.09 -12.40
N GLN A 486 5.35 -11.98 -11.69
CA GLN A 486 4.72 -11.70 -10.39
C GLN A 486 3.55 -10.72 -10.50
N CYS A 487 3.32 -10.12 -11.67
CA CYS A 487 2.34 -9.08 -11.93
C CYS A 487 1.50 -9.33 -13.21
N PRO A 488 0.74 -10.45 -13.26
CA PRO A 488 -0.02 -10.81 -14.44
C PRO A 488 -1.09 -9.78 -14.81
N GLY A 489 -1.06 -9.34 -16.05
CA GLY A 489 -1.93 -8.30 -16.59
C GLY A 489 -1.28 -6.90 -16.61
N THR A 490 0.05 -6.82 -16.62
CA THR A 490 0.79 -5.57 -16.79
C THR A 490 0.51 -4.96 -18.18
N PRO A 491 0.29 -3.64 -18.31
CA PRO A 491 -0.16 -3.08 -19.59
C PRO A 491 0.91 -3.13 -20.70
N GLU A 492 0.56 -3.71 -21.86
CA GLU A 492 1.41 -3.85 -23.05
C GLU A 492 2.21 -2.56 -23.36
N GLY A 493 3.54 -2.70 -23.44
CA GLY A 493 4.46 -1.63 -23.79
C GLY A 493 4.83 -0.65 -22.66
N VAL A 494 4.41 -0.91 -21.42
CA VAL A 494 4.98 -0.28 -20.22
C VAL A 494 6.36 -0.91 -19.93
N ALA A 495 7.25 -0.15 -19.29
CA ALA A 495 8.57 -0.66 -18.89
C ALA A 495 8.45 -1.45 -17.58
N VAL A 496 8.78 -2.75 -17.64
CA VAL A 496 8.66 -3.68 -16.52
C VAL A 496 10.00 -3.98 -15.84
N SER A 497 9.92 -4.45 -14.61
CA SER A 497 11.04 -5.01 -13.84
C SER A 497 11.38 -6.43 -14.33
N SER A 498 12.40 -7.07 -13.74
CA SER A 498 12.78 -8.45 -14.07
C SER A 498 11.80 -9.54 -13.56
N VAL A 499 10.60 -9.15 -13.13
CA VAL A 499 9.53 -10.02 -12.59
C VAL A 499 8.14 -9.55 -13.07
N GLY A 500 8.09 -8.93 -14.26
CA GLY A 500 6.91 -8.40 -14.96
C GLY A 500 6.28 -7.13 -14.36
N CYS A 501 6.56 -6.85 -13.09
CA CYS A 501 5.95 -5.70 -12.42
C CYS A 501 6.41 -4.34 -12.98
N ALA A 502 5.45 -3.49 -13.34
CA ALA A 502 5.63 -2.08 -13.70
C ALA A 502 5.48 -1.11 -12.51
N ASP A 503 5.97 0.12 -12.68
CA ASP A 503 5.65 1.29 -11.86
C ASP A 503 4.42 1.99 -12.50
N LEU A 504 3.24 1.83 -11.89
CA LEU A 504 1.96 2.20 -12.50
C LEU A 504 1.55 3.66 -12.25
N ASP A 505 2.03 4.31 -11.19
CA ASP A 505 1.72 5.71 -10.86
C ASP A 505 2.90 6.68 -11.14
N GLY A 506 4.09 6.15 -11.40
CA GLY A 506 5.29 6.89 -11.78
C GLY A 506 5.98 7.54 -10.58
N ASP A 507 5.93 6.88 -9.42
CA ASP A 507 6.57 7.31 -8.16
C ASP A 507 7.99 6.75 -7.96
N GLY A 508 8.36 5.72 -8.73
CA GLY A 508 9.66 5.04 -8.68
C GLY A 508 9.66 3.66 -8.01
N VAL A 509 8.51 3.16 -7.55
CA VAL A 509 8.36 1.85 -6.91
C VAL A 509 7.48 0.92 -7.75
N PHE A 510 7.93 -0.31 -7.98
CA PHE A 510 7.19 -1.31 -8.77
C PHE A 510 6.00 -1.87 -7.98
N SER A 511 4.86 -2.10 -8.66
CA SER A 511 3.58 -2.37 -8.01
C SER A 511 3.46 -3.67 -7.20
N ASN A 512 4.43 -4.59 -7.26
CA ASN A 512 4.50 -5.75 -6.35
C ASN A 512 5.05 -5.41 -4.95
N VAL A 513 5.83 -4.33 -4.83
CA VAL A 513 6.47 -3.91 -3.57
C VAL A 513 5.98 -2.54 -3.09
N ASP A 514 5.22 -1.84 -3.92
CA ASP A 514 4.51 -0.61 -3.59
C ASP A 514 3.32 -0.88 -2.63
N GLN A 515 3.24 -0.10 -1.55
CA GLN A 515 2.15 -0.15 -0.58
C GLN A 515 1.12 0.97 -0.78
N CYS A 516 1.34 1.88 -1.73
CA CYS A 516 0.63 3.13 -1.92
C CYS A 516 0.38 3.47 -3.42
N PRO A 517 -0.28 2.59 -4.22
CA PRO A 517 -0.37 2.61 -5.70
C PRO A 517 -1.20 3.74 -6.34
N ASP A 518 -1.36 4.86 -5.64
CA ASP A 518 -2.01 6.10 -6.09
C ASP A 518 -1.22 7.29 -5.51
N THR A 519 0.11 7.28 -5.67
CA THR A 519 1.01 8.26 -5.07
C THR A 519 0.84 9.65 -5.67
N PRO A 520 0.55 10.67 -4.83
CA PRO A 520 0.27 12.01 -5.33
C PRO A 520 1.55 12.67 -5.87
N THR A 521 1.49 13.15 -7.11
CA THR A 521 2.58 13.91 -7.73
C THR A 521 2.99 15.12 -6.87
N LYS A 522 4.28 15.47 -6.93
CA LYS A 522 4.91 16.56 -6.16
C LYS A 522 4.99 16.32 -4.64
N TRP A 523 5.06 15.08 -4.20
CA TRP A 523 5.36 14.70 -2.82
C TRP A 523 6.58 13.80 -2.77
N THR A 524 7.29 13.79 -1.63
CA THR A 524 8.42 12.87 -1.47
C THR A 524 7.92 11.47 -1.11
N VAL A 525 8.28 10.53 -1.98
CA VAL A 525 8.01 9.09 -1.92
C VAL A 525 9.01 8.43 -0.97
N ASN A 526 8.58 7.43 -0.19
CA ASN A 526 9.47 6.61 0.62
C ASN A 526 9.82 5.28 -0.10
N GLN A 527 10.56 4.37 0.54
CA GLN A 527 10.98 3.09 -0.06
C GLN A 527 9.83 2.10 -0.32
N LEU A 528 8.59 2.43 0.05
CA LEU A 528 7.38 1.61 -0.03
C LEU A 528 6.30 2.30 -0.91
N GLY A 529 6.69 3.28 -1.73
CA GLY A 529 5.78 4.16 -2.50
C GLY A 529 5.09 5.24 -1.66
N CYS A 530 5.00 5.08 -0.34
CA CYS A 530 4.14 5.94 0.46
C CYS A 530 4.68 7.36 0.72
N THR A 531 3.83 8.36 0.49
CA THR A 531 4.04 9.77 0.83
C THR A 531 3.54 10.12 2.24
N VAL A 532 4.07 11.20 2.83
CA VAL A 532 3.72 11.61 4.21
C VAL A 532 2.24 11.94 4.42
N ASN A 533 1.46 12.22 3.36
CA ASN A 533 0.02 12.47 3.43
C ASN A 533 -0.86 11.22 3.22
N GLN A 534 -0.29 10.12 2.72
CA GLN A 534 -0.93 8.78 2.73
C GLN A 534 -0.71 8.08 4.09
N LEU A 535 0.38 8.39 4.79
CA LEU A 535 0.74 7.74 6.06
C LEU A 535 -0.15 8.15 7.27
N PRO A 536 -0.38 7.21 8.22
CA PRO A 536 -1.01 7.50 9.50
C PRO A 536 -0.30 8.57 10.34
N VAL A 537 -1.05 9.50 10.94
CA VAL A 537 -0.51 10.44 11.92
C VAL A 537 -0.31 9.73 13.27
N SER A 538 0.94 9.61 13.72
CA SER A 538 1.27 9.02 15.03
C SER A 538 0.62 9.78 16.21
N TRP A 539 0.27 9.06 17.27
CA TRP A 539 -0.31 9.65 18.49
C TRP A 539 0.65 10.67 19.14
N ASN A 540 0.23 11.92 19.20
CA ASN A 540 0.91 13.01 19.89
C ASN A 540 0.75 12.87 21.41
N SER A 541 1.88 12.79 22.12
CA SER A 541 1.94 12.63 23.58
C SER A 541 1.79 13.94 24.38
N GLY A 542 1.58 15.07 23.69
CA GLY A 542 1.31 16.38 24.26
C GLY A 542 2.38 17.44 23.94
N PRO A 543 2.31 18.65 24.55
CA PRO A 543 1.46 18.99 25.71
C PRO A 543 -0.03 19.02 25.37
N TYR A 544 -0.84 18.35 26.19
CA TYR A 544 -2.29 18.35 26.06
C TYR A 544 -2.90 19.65 26.60
N GLY A 545 -3.99 20.09 26.00
CA GLY A 545 -4.76 21.26 26.42
C GLY A 545 -6.27 21.03 26.48
N ASN A 546 -7.03 22.11 26.61
CA ASN A 546 -8.49 22.11 26.62
C ASN A 546 -9.14 23.37 26.01
N GLY A 547 -8.34 24.26 25.43
CA GLY A 547 -8.76 25.30 24.50
C GLY A 547 -9.10 24.73 23.12
N ARG A 548 -9.41 25.62 22.18
CA ARG A 548 -9.67 25.29 20.77
C ARG A 548 -8.34 25.22 20.03
N MET A 549 -8.20 24.26 19.12
CA MET A 549 -6.95 23.88 18.45
C MET A 549 -5.85 23.29 19.36
N ASP A 550 -6.12 23.08 20.66
CA ASP A 550 -5.23 22.34 21.57
C ASP A 550 -5.24 20.84 21.25
N ILE A 551 -4.10 20.16 21.47
CA ILE A 551 -3.99 18.69 21.41
C ILE A 551 -4.81 18.06 22.55
N VAL A 552 -5.71 17.13 22.20
CA VAL A 552 -6.63 16.48 23.13
C VAL A 552 -5.99 15.24 23.75
N SER A 553 -5.96 15.17 25.09
CA SER A 553 -5.51 13.97 25.82
C SER A 553 -6.49 12.81 25.67
N THR A 554 -6.02 11.58 25.93
CA THR A 554 -6.88 10.39 25.92
C THR A 554 -8.12 10.52 26.83
N PHE A 555 -9.21 9.86 26.45
CA PHE A 555 -10.45 9.73 27.19
C PHE A 555 -11.14 8.42 26.83
N SER A 556 -12.08 8.01 27.67
CA SER A 556 -12.90 6.82 27.45
C SER A 556 -14.30 6.97 28.02
N PHE A 557 -15.23 6.18 27.47
CA PHE A 557 -16.61 6.07 27.95
C PHE A 557 -17.19 4.69 27.61
N PRO A 558 -18.18 4.19 28.37
CA PRO A 558 -18.95 3.00 27.99
C PRO A 558 -19.82 3.28 26.77
N THR A 559 -20.03 2.26 25.94
CA THR A 559 -20.93 2.31 24.78
C THR A 559 -22.15 1.39 24.99
N LEU A 560 -23.19 1.58 24.16
CA LEU A 560 -24.34 0.65 24.12
C LEU A 560 -24.00 -0.80 23.71
N ALA A 561 -22.79 -1.06 23.20
CA ALA A 561 -22.33 -2.42 22.94
C ALA A 561 -21.86 -3.17 24.21
N GLY A 562 -21.81 -2.50 25.37
CA GLY A 562 -21.28 -3.05 26.61
C GLY A 562 -19.75 -2.99 26.73
N THR A 563 -19.07 -2.51 25.67
CA THR A 563 -17.63 -2.24 25.64
C THR A 563 -17.32 -0.81 26.09
N THR A 564 -16.06 -0.55 26.47
CA THR A 564 -15.56 0.80 26.73
C THR A 564 -14.72 1.25 25.54
N TRP A 565 -15.11 2.35 24.89
CA TRP A 565 -14.34 2.95 23.82
C TRP A 565 -13.24 3.86 24.39
N ASN A 566 -12.04 3.84 23.81
CA ASN A 566 -10.88 4.61 24.30
C ASN A 566 -10.17 5.31 23.13
N PHE A 567 -10.08 6.64 23.21
CA PHE A 567 -9.56 7.47 22.12
C PHE A 567 -8.13 7.14 21.69
N GLN A 568 -7.26 6.68 22.60
CA GLN A 568 -5.88 6.35 22.26
C GLN A 568 -5.74 4.93 21.70
N ASN A 569 -6.51 3.96 22.19
CA ASN A 569 -6.47 2.59 21.68
C ASN A 569 -7.09 2.49 20.27
N GLU A 570 -8.03 3.39 19.98
CA GLU A 570 -8.79 3.45 18.72
C GLU A 570 -8.17 4.47 17.74
N TRP A 571 -6.95 4.95 18.01
CA TRP A 571 -6.28 5.96 17.20
C TRP A 571 -5.60 5.32 15.99
N THR A 572 -6.21 5.51 14.82
CA THR A 572 -5.68 5.02 13.53
C THR A 572 -4.71 5.99 12.85
N GLY A 573 -4.60 7.24 13.29
CA GLY A 573 -3.89 8.31 12.58
C GLY A 573 -4.55 8.80 11.28
N ASN A 574 -5.61 8.13 10.82
CA ASN A 574 -6.32 8.42 9.58
C ASN A 574 -7.70 9.03 9.81
N ASP A 575 -8.30 8.79 10.97
CA ASP A 575 -9.68 9.19 11.27
C ASP A 575 -9.83 10.57 11.92
N THR A 576 -11.02 11.14 11.77
CA THR A 576 -11.52 12.33 12.47
C THR A 576 -12.76 11.96 13.30
N TYR A 577 -13.03 12.72 14.36
CA TYR A 577 -13.99 12.33 15.41
C TYR A 577 -15.01 13.45 15.64
N LEU A 578 -16.28 13.18 15.39
CA LEU A 578 -17.37 14.16 15.46
C LEU A 578 -18.38 13.76 16.56
N PHE A 579 -18.51 14.61 17.58
CA PHE A 579 -19.35 14.35 18.75
C PHE A 579 -20.61 15.21 18.76
N LEU A 580 -21.78 14.56 18.76
CA LEU A 580 -23.09 15.19 18.80
C LEU A 580 -23.83 14.82 20.09
N PHE A 581 -24.13 15.81 20.94
CA PHE A 581 -24.88 15.59 22.17
C PHE A 581 -26.32 16.13 22.11
N LYS A 582 -27.28 15.35 22.62
CA LYS A 582 -28.59 15.84 23.02
C LYS A 582 -28.49 16.66 24.30
N TYR A 583 -29.30 17.72 24.39
CA TYR A 583 -29.50 18.51 25.61
C TYR A 583 -30.95 19.01 25.70
N THR A 584 -31.51 18.95 26.90
CA THR A 584 -32.82 19.51 27.28
C THR A 584 -32.66 20.43 28.49
N ASP A 585 -33.11 21.68 28.35
CA ASP A 585 -33.05 22.67 29.43
C ASP A 585 -34.09 22.41 30.55
N GLY A 586 -33.93 23.12 31.67
CA GLY A 586 -34.85 23.02 32.82
C GLY A 586 -36.28 23.52 32.57
N SER A 587 -36.57 24.07 31.38
CA SER A 587 -37.92 24.43 30.92
C SER A 587 -38.52 23.41 29.94
N GLY A 588 -37.77 22.36 29.57
CA GLY A 588 -38.16 21.34 28.61
C GLY A 588 -37.84 21.67 27.15
N ASN A 589 -37.11 22.75 26.87
CA ASN A 589 -36.64 23.04 25.51
C ASN A 589 -35.40 22.20 25.22
N SER A 590 -35.41 21.43 24.14
CA SER A 590 -34.25 20.62 23.73
C SER A 590 -33.69 21.06 22.38
N ASN A 591 -32.45 20.66 22.09
CA ASN A 591 -31.91 20.72 20.72
C ASN A 591 -32.55 19.66 19.77
N SER A 592 -33.83 19.34 19.98
CA SER A 592 -34.60 18.36 19.20
C SER A 592 -34.64 18.68 17.71
N GLY A 593 -34.56 19.94 17.28
CA GLY A 593 -34.40 20.27 15.85
C GLY A 593 -33.19 19.59 15.19
N THR A 594 -32.12 19.37 15.96
CA THR A 594 -30.97 18.53 15.58
C THR A 594 -31.24 17.05 15.90
N TRP A 595 -31.76 16.76 17.09
CA TRP A 595 -31.91 15.38 17.57
C TRP A 595 -33.12 14.58 17.04
N THR A 596 -34.00 15.18 16.24
CA THR A 596 -35.09 14.48 15.53
C THR A 596 -34.94 14.58 14.01
N TYR A 597 -33.79 15.04 13.53
CA TYR A 597 -33.45 15.04 12.12
C TYR A 597 -32.97 13.65 11.68
N ASN A 598 -33.31 13.26 10.44
CA ASN A 598 -32.97 11.95 9.88
C ASN A 598 -31.45 11.71 9.92
N PRO A 599 -30.94 10.74 10.72
CA PRO A 599 -29.50 10.49 10.85
C PRO A 599 -28.85 10.11 9.52
N ALA A 600 -29.54 9.36 8.66
CA ALA A 600 -28.96 8.88 7.43
C ALA A 600 -28.62 10.00 6.43
N THR A 601 -29.18 11.21 6.59
CA THR A 601 -28.81 12.36 5.76
C THR A 601 -27.44 12.95 6.14
N ILE A 602 -27.06 12.94 7.43
CA ILE A 602 -25.72 13.36 7.83
C ILE A 602 -24.71 12.23 7.55
N ILE A 603 -25.04 10.98 7.87
CA ILE A 603 -24.16 9.82 7.68
C ILE A 603 -23.70 9.70 6.21
N ARG A 604 -24.63 9.77 5.24
CA ARG A 604 -24.33 9.73 3.80
C ARG A 604 -23.54 10.94 3.27
N ALA A 605 -23.35 11.98 4.08
CA ALA A 605 -22.61 13.17 3.73
C ALA A 605 -21.26 13.27 4.46
N LEU A 606 -20.91 12.32 5.33
CA LEU A 606 -19.62 12.29 5.99
C LEU A 606 -18.56 11.62 5.09
N PRO A 607 -17.30 12.11 5.12
CA PRO A 607 -16.15 11.36 4.63
C PRO A 607 -15.99 10.00 5.33
N ASP A 608 -15.39 9.04 4.64
CA ASP A 608 -15.25 7.66 5.11
C ASP A 608 -14.34 7.50 6.35
N ASN A 609 -13.47 8.47 6.60
CA ASN A 609 -12.59 8.53 7.77
C ASN A 609 -13.21 9.25 8.98
N VAL A 610 -14.54 9.25 9.13
CA VAL A 610 -15.22 9.91 10.26
C VAL A 610 -15.81 8.89 11.24
N HIS A 611 -15.42 9.02 12.51
CA HIS A 611 -16.12 8.41 13.64
C HIS A 611 -17.19 9.37 14.18
N LEU A 612 -18.44 8.93 14.17
CA LEU A 612 -19.61 9.74 14.59
C LEU A 612 -20.13 9.28 15.95
N PHE A 613 -20.07 10.15 16.95
CA PHE A 613 -20.48 9.85 18.32
C PHE A 613 -21.79 10.52 18.68
N TYR A 614 -22.77 9.73 19.12
CA TYR A 614 -24.02 10.21 19.70
C TYR A 614 -24.02 10.08 21.22
N GLY A 615 -24.20 11.20 21.93
CA GLY A 615 -24.32 11.24 23.39
C GLY A 615 -25.51 12.08 23.88
N SER A 616 -25.70 12.18 25.20
CA SER A 616 -26.72 13.04 25.80
C SER A 616 -26.25 13.61 27.14
N PHE A 617 -26.52 14.90 27.35
CA PHE A 617 -26.32 15.59 28.63
C PHE A 617 -27.47 15.37 29.62
N ASP A 618 -28.59 14.82 29.17
CA ASP A 618 -29.79 14.67 29.99
C ASP A 618 -29.65 13.49 30.95
N SER A 619 -30.44 13.49 32.04
CA SER A 619 -30.50 12.32 32.95
C SER A 619 -31.14 11.09 32.30
N SER A 620 -31.77 11.27 31.13
CA SER A 620 -32.32 10.23 30.26
C SER A 620 -31.31 9.64 29.27
N TYR A 621 -30.00 9.94 29.42
CA TYR A 621 -28.98 9.68 28.41
C TYR A 621 -29.06 8.30 27.76
N HIS A 622 -29.11 7.23 28.55
CA HIS A 622 -29.22 5.85 28.07
C HIS A 622 -30.39 5.67 27.09
N SER A 623 -31.59 6.09 27.48
CA SER A 623 -32.77 6.03 26.60
C SER A 623 -32.68 6.96 25.39
N ASP A 624 -31.98 8.10 25.50
CA ASP A 624 -31.78 9.02 24.38
C ASP A 624 -30.87 8.41 23.30
N VAL A 625 -29.79 7.73 23.70
CA VAL A 625 -28.88 7.08 22.76
C VAL A 625 -29.42 5.75 22.25
N VAL A 626 -30.19 4.98 23.04
CA VAL A 626 -30.90 3.77 22.56
C VAL A 626 -31.92 4.13 21.49
N ASN A 627 -32.72 5.18 21.71
CA ASN A 627 -33.67 5.65 20.69
C ASN A 627 -32.96 6.19 19.43
N ARG A 628 -31.80 6.85 19.59
CA ARG A 628 -30.98 7.33 18.47
C ARG A 628 -30.38 6.17 17.68
N LYS A 629 -29.89 5.11 18.34
CA LYS A 629 -29.40 3.88 17.68
C LYS A 629 -30.48 3.25 16.82
N ALA A 630 -31.66 3.01 17.39
CA ALA A 630 -32.80 2.46 16.66
C ALA A 630 -33.24 3.36 15.47
N ASP A 631 -33.13 4.68 15.57
CA ASP A 631 -33.40 5.58 14.43
C ASP A 631 -32.32 5.45 13.34
N VAL A 632 -31.03 5.36 13.68
CA VAL A 632 -29.93 5.12 12.72
C VAL A 632 -30.16 3.82 11.94
N GLU A 633 -30.29 2.69 12.63
CA GLU A 633 -30.52 1.36 12.06
C GLU A 633 -31.78 1.36 11.17
N SER A 634 -32.86 2.02 11.60
CA SER A 634 -34.10 2.11 10.79
C SER A 634 -34.05 3.03 9.54
N LYS A 635 -32.89 3.63 9.21
CA LYS A 635 -32.73 4.61 8.11
C LYS A 635 -31.56 4.31 7.16
N LEU A 636 -30.69 3.37 7.53
CA LEU A 636 -29.63 2.85 6.67
C LEU A 636 -30.12 1.61 5.92
N THR A 637 -29.47 1.28 4.80
CA THR A 637 -29.58 -0.03 4.14
C THR A 637 -28.52 -0.98 4.68
N SER A 638 -28.68 -2.30 4.52
CA SER A 638 -27.75 -3.28 5.10
C SER A 638 -26.28 -3.07 4.69
N SER A 639 -26.02 -2.66 3.45
CA SER A 639 -24.68 -2.29 2.97
C SER A 639 -24.15 -0.98 3.58
N GLU A 640 -25.03 -0.04 3.95
CA GLU A 640 -24.65 1.17 4.68
C GLU A 640 -24.43 0.88 6.16
N GLU A 641 -25.17 -0.06 6.75
CA GLU A 641 -24.94 -0.53 8.13
C GLU A 641 -23.58 -1.23 8.24
N GLU A 642 -23.24 -2.12 7.31
CA GLU A 642 -21.93 -2.78 7.24
C GLU A 642 -20.77 -1.77 7.17
N LYS A 643 -20.88 -0.76 6.30
CA LYS A 643 -19.89 0.32 6.18
C LYS A 643 -19.80 1.22 7.42
N TRP A 644 -20.93 1.64 7.98
CA TRP A 644 -20.95 2.74 8.97
C TRP A 644 -21.04 2.31 10.42
N MET A 645 -21.62 1.14 10.75
CA MET A 645 -21.80 0.74 12.15
C MET A 645 -20.50 0.56 12.94
N PRO A 646 -19.35 0.14 12.37
CA PRO A 646 -18.05 0.19 13.06
C PRO A 646 -17.60 1.60 13.46
N ARG A 647 -18.08 2.64 12.74
CA ARG A 647 -17.69 4.05 12.91
C ARG A 647 -18.75 4.91 13.62
N ILE A 648 -19.95 4.38 13.89
CA ILE A 648 -21.01 5.08 14.62
C ILE A 648 -21.08 4.58 16.07
N HIS A 649 -20.83 5.49 17.00
CA HIS A 649 -20.66 5.21 18.42
C HIS A 649 -21.78 5.82 19.25
N PHE A 650 -22.29 5.07 20.23
CA PHE A 650 -23.38 5.51 21.10
C PHE A 650 -22.92 5.53 22.55
N ILE A 651 -22.72 6.73 23.10
CA ILE A 651 -22.13 6.95 24.43
C ILE A 651 -23.17 6.64 25.52
N ASP A 652 -22.98 5.55 26.26
CA ASP A 652 -23.88 5.16 27.37
C ASP A 652 -23.45 5.77 28.71
N GLN A 653 -23.17 7.08 28.67
CA GLN A 653 -22.79 7.88 29.83
C GLN A 653 -23.36 9.29 29.68
N GLN A 654 -23.81 9.89 30.78
CA GLN A 654 -24.23 11.30 30.77
C GLN A 654 -23.04 12.19 30.41
N GLY A 655 -23.16 13.00 29.35
CA GLY A 655 -22.05 13.76 28.76
C GLY A 655 -21.28 14.64 29.74
N GLY A 656 -21.97 15.24 30.72
CA GLY A 656 -21.33 16.06 31.78
C GLY A 656 -20.54 15.27 32.83
N SER A 657 -20.54 13.92 32.75
CA SER A 657 -19.77 13.02 33.61
C SER A 657 -18.59 12.35 32.88
N ILE A 658 -18.39 12.63 31.59
CA ILE A 658 -17.23 12.15 30.82
C ILE A 658 -15.96 12.80 31.38
N ASN A 659 -14.88 12.03 31.46
CA ASN A 659 -13.57 12.44 31.99
C ASN A 659 -12.51 12.46 30.85
N GLY A 660 -11.26 12.77 31.18
CA GLY A 660 -10.16 12.84 30.20
C GLY A 660 -10.24 14.08 29.30
N GLY A 661 -9.66 14.00 28.09
CA GLY A 661 -9.63 15.09 27.12
C GLY A 661 -11.02 15.62 26.76
N LEU A 662 -11.92 14.79 26.24
CA LEU A 662 -13.29 15.19 25.88
C LEU A 662 -14.06 15.78 27.07
N GLY A 663 -13.93 15.18 28.27
CA GLY A 663 -14.53 15.73 29.49
C GLY A 663 -14.02 17.14 29.85
N SER A 664 -12.73 17.39 29.59
CA SER A 664 -12.09 18.69 29.81
C SER A 664 -12.56 19.75 28.80
N LEU A 665 -12.74 19.37 27.53
CA LEU A 665 -13.32 20.23 26.49
C LEU A 665 -14.78 20.61 26.83
N ILE A 666 -15.58 19.61 27.23
CA ILE A 666 -16.98 19.80 27.63
C ILE A 666 -17.10 20.83 28.76
N GLN A 667 -16.25 20.71 29.79
CA GLN A 667 -16.24 21.61 30.94
C GLN A 667 -15.74 23.02 30.60
N ASN A 668 -14.81 23.16 29.66
CA ASN A 668 -14.26 24.45 29.25
C ASN A 668 -15.23 25.21 28.32
N TRP A 669 -15.72 24.57 27.26
CA TRP A 669 -16.39 25.27 26.16
C TRP A 669 -17.88 25.52 26.40
N GLY A 670 -18.56 24.63 27.12
CA GLY A 670 -20.01 24.73 27.37
C GLY A 670 -20.89 24.63 26.11
N THR A 671 -20.40 23.98 25.05
CA THR A 671 -21.12 23.71 23.79
C THR A 671 -21.81 22.34 23.82
N PHE A 672 -22.50 21.96 22.74
CA PHE A 672 -23.15 20.65 22.59
C PHE A 672 -22.51 19.75 21.52
N TYR A 673 -21.53 20.28 20.80
CA TYR A 673 -20.92 19.65 19.63
C TYR A 673 -19.42 19.92 19.66
N TYR A 674 -18.64 18.89 19.33
CA TYR A 674 -17.18 18.89 19.42
C TYR A 674 -16.61 18.09 18.24
N GLY A 675 -15.47 18.54 17.72
CA GLY A 675 -14.67 17.80 16.75
C GLY A 675 -13.28 17.51 17.29
N ILE A 676 -12.65 16.45 16.79
CA ILE A 676 -11.20 16.22 16.91
C ILE A 676 -10.70 15.79 15.53
N ASP A 677 -9.65 16.44 15.02
CA ASP A 677 -9.08 16.13 13.71
C ASP A 677 -7.93 15.11 13.77
N ARG A 678 -7.33 14.79 12.61
CA ARG A 678 -6.19 13.87 12.46
C ARG A 678 -4.92 14.32 13.19
N PHE A 679 -4.83 15.56 13.67
CA PHE A 679 -3.72 16.04 14.51
C PHE A 679 -4.09 16.05 16.01
N GLN A 680 -5.16 15.34 16.39
CA GLN A 680 -5.76 15.34 17.73
C GLN A 680 -6.18 16.74 18.21
N GLN A 681 -6.36 17.72 17.32
CA GLN A 681 -6.72 19.07 17.73
C GLN A 681 -8.21 19.22 17.98
N ALA A 682 -8.57 19.88 19.08
CA ALA A 682 -9.95 20.14 19.43
C ALA A 682 -10.59 21.18 18.48
N ARG A 683 -11.57 20.77 17.68
CA ARG A 683 -12.26 21.61 16.68
C ARG A 683 -13.63 22.07 17.19
N GLU A 684 -13.90 23.38 17.15
CA GLU A 684 -15.24 23.95 17.42
C GLU A 684 -16.08 24.02 16.15
N THR A 685 -17.29 23.44 16.17
CA THR A 685 -18.26 23.57 15.08
C THR A 685 -18.71 25.02 14.88
N GLY A 686 -18.78 25.45 13.62
CA GLY A 686 -19.25 26.77 13.22
C GLY A 686 -20.77 26.97 13.25
N SER A 687 -21.25 27.87 12.40
CA SER A 687 -22.68 28.17 12.24
C SER A 687 -23.39 27.09 11.42
N LEU A 688 -24.37 26.44 12.05
CA LEU A 688 -25.30 25.48 11.43
C LEU A 688 -26.51 26.15 10.72
N HIS A 689 -26.46 27.46 10.47
CA HIS A 689 -27.54 28.19 9.79
C HIS A 689 -27.46 28.00 8.27
N ASP A 690 -28.58 27.62 7.64
CA ASP A 690 -28.63 27.44 6.19
C ASP A 690 -28.80 28.78 5.44
N TRP A 691 -27.69 29.52 5.36
CA TRP A 691 -27.61 30.78 4.62
C TRP A 691 -27.96 30.62 3.14
N SER A 692 -27.87 29.42 2.54
CA SER A 692 -28.29 29.19 1.13
C SER A 692 -29.79 29.47 0.91
N GLN A 693 -30.59 29.41 1.98
CA GLN A 693 -32.03 29.67 2.00
C GLN A 693 -32.37 31.10 2.49
N GLY A 694 -31.37 31.95 2.70
CA GLY A 694 -31.52 33.33 3.15
C GLY A 694 -31.64 33.50 4.68
N SER A 695 -31.52 34.75 5.13
CA SER A 695 -31.35 35.14 6.54
C SER A 695 -32.55 34.90 7.46
N SER A 696 -33.65 34.36 6.95
CA SER A 696 -34.84 33.98 7.72
C SER A 696 -35.02 32.45 7.85
N CYS A 697 -34.04 31.65 7.43
CA CYS A 697 -34.13 30.19 7.48
C CYS A 697 -33.81 29.63 8.89
N CYS A 698 -34.06 28.34 9.06
CA CYS A 698 -33.74 27.56 10.25
C CYS A 698 -32.33 26.94 10.19
N THR A 699 -31.88 26.45 11.34
CA THR A 699 -30.72 25.56 11.48
C THR A 699 -30.89 24.30 10.62
N ASN A 700 -29.83 23.88 9.93
CA ASN A 700 -29.82 22.64 9.13
C ASN A 700 -28.74 21.67 9.67
N PRO A 701 -29.12 20.57 10.36
CA PRO A 701 -28.18 19.59 10.89
C PRO A 701 -27.27 18.91 9.87
N SER A 702 -27.61 18.89 8.58
CA SER A 702 -26.71 18.32 7.57
C SER A 702 -25.39 19.09 7.44
N GLN A 703 -25.32 20.34 7.93
CA GLN A 703 -24.09 21.15 7.90
C GLN A 703 -22.99 20.63 8.83
N PHE A 704 -23.27 19.75 9.79
CA PHE A 704 -22.22 19.12 10.59
C PHE A 704 -21.21 18.36 9.73
N ALA A 705 -21.67 17.73 8.65
CA ALA A 705 -20.81 16.97 7.74
C ALA A 705 -19.81 17.86 6.98
N ASN A 706 -20.08 19.15 6.85
CA ASN A 706 -19.13 20.09 6.24
C ASN A 706 -17.80 20.18 7.03
N GLU A 707 -17.79 19.96 8.36
CA GLU A 707 -16.55 20.15 9.15
C GLU A 707 -15.47 19.11 8.82
N PRO A 708 -15.73 17.77 8.82
CA PRO A 708 -14.70 16.81 8.46
C PRO A 708 -14.16 16.96 7.03
N HIS A 709 -14.99 17.37 6.07
CA HIS A 709 -14.52 17.74 4.72
C HIS A 709 -13.47 18.88 4.79
N SER A 710 -13.76 19.94 5.57
CA SER A 710 -12.80 21.05 5.81
C SER A 710 -11.54 20.58 6.51
N TRP A 711 -11.63 19.67 7.49
CA TRP A 711 -10.47 19.17 8.23
C TRP A 711 -9.58 18.25 7.37
N ASN A 712 -10.18 17.46 6.48
CA ASN A 712 -9.45 16.62 5.53
C ASN A 712 -8.71 17.47 4.49
N SER A 713 -9.29 18.58 4.01
CA SER A 713 -8.58 19.50 3.11
C SER A 713 -7.43 20.22 3.86
N GLU A 714 -7.69 20.75 5.06
CA GLU A 714 -6.66 21.35 5.93
C GLU A 714 -5.51 20.40 6.31
N TYR A 715 -5.79 19.10 6.44
CA TYR A 715 -4.77 18.08 6.72
C TYR A 715 -3.67 18.10 5.65
N THR A 716 -4.04 18.11 4.37
CA THR A 716 -3.08 18.14 3.24
C THR A 716 -2.19 19.38 3.31
N TYR A 717 -2.74 20.54 3.66
CA TYR A 717 -1.99 21.80 3.73
C TYR A 717 -0.95 21.80 4.85
N ARG A 718 -1.27 21.17 5.99
CA ARG A 718 -0.37 21.13 7.15
C ARG A 718 0.69 20.05 7.01
N ILE A 719 0.31 18.83 6.61
CA ILE A 719 1.25 17.72 6.48
C ILE A 719 2.29 18.01 5.38
N ARG A 720 1.95 18.84 4.39
CA ARG A 720 2.88 19.38 3.39
C ARG A 720 4.11 20.05 4.00
N THR A 721 3.98 20.70 5.15
CA THR A 721 5.11 21.34 5.84
C THR A 721 6.08 20.34 6.50
N THR A 722 5.74 19.05 6.51
CA THR A 722 6.54 17.95 7.08
C THR A 722 7.16 17.04 6.02
N ASP A 723 6.86 17.26 4.74
CA ASP A 723 7.45 16.54 3.60
C ASP A 723 8.97 16.83 3.55
N PRO A 724 9.84 15.80 3.51
CA PRO A 724 11.29 15.99 3.53
C PRO A 724 11.87 16.69 2.29
N GLY A 725 11.14 16.72 1.17
CA GLY A 725 11.48 17.45 -0.05
C GLY A 725 11.16 18.95 0.00
N ILE A 726 10.53 19.43 1.09
CA ILE A 726 10.10 20.83 1.24
C ILE A 726 11.11 21.65 2.05
N THR A 727 11.71 22.65 1.39
CA THR A 727 12.46 23.71 2.05
C THR A 727 11.52 24.83 2.50
N THR A 728 11.45 25.09 3.81
CA THR A 728 10.56 26.11 4.38
C THR A 728 11.26 27.46 4.60
N VAL A 729 10.59 28.54 4.21
CA VAL A 729 11.05 29.93 4.41
C VAL A 729 9.95 30.73 5.13
N PRO A 730 10.01 30.89 6.46
CA PRO A 730 9.00 31.62 7.22
C PRO A 730 9.06 33.13 6.93
N ILE A 731 7.91 33.71 6.57
CA ILE A 731 7.73 35.15 6.39
C ILE A 731 7.14 35.76 7.67
N PHE A 732 6.06 35.17 8.18
CA PHE A 732 5.43 35.55 9.44
C PHE A 732 5.35 34.32 10.33
N SER A 733 5.81 34.43 11.58
CA SER A 733 5.72 33.36 12.59
C SER A 733 4.92 33.91 13.77
N GLU A 734 3.66 33.50 13.89
CA GLU A 734 2.70 33.90 14.93
C GLU A 734 2.61 35.42 15.20
N GLN A 735 2.69 36.25 14.15
CA GLN A 735 2.68 37.70 14.31
C GLN A 735 1.26 38.27 14.30
N TRP A 736 0.90 39.06 15.32
CA TRP A 736 -0.38 39.76 15.35
C TRP A 736 -0.44 40.95 14.38
N HIS A 737 -1.37 40.87 13.43
CA HIS A 737 -1.82 42.02 12.66
C HIS A 737 -2.87 42.81 13.45
N SER A 738 -2.69 44.14 13.55
CA SER A 738 -3.51 44.98 14.43
C SER A 738 -4.94 45.22 13.94
N GLY A 739 -5.14 45.31 12.62
CA GLY A 739 -6.45 45.39 11.96
C GLY A 739 -7.40 46.51 12.42
N GLY A 740 -8.61 46.49 11.88
CA GLY A 740 -9.70 47.39 12.23
C GLY A 740 -10.87 47.37 11.23
N TRP A 741 -11.89 48.19 11.50
CA TRP A 741 -13.15 48.25 10.73
C TRP A 741 -13.02 48.80 9.29
N SER A 742 -11.84 49.23 8.88
CA SER A 742 -11.57 49.80 7.55
C SER A 742 -10.20 49.35 7.04
N GLY A 743 -10.00 49.35 5.71
CA GLY A 743 -8.68 49.13 5.13
C GLY A 743 -7.65 50.19 5.54
N GLY A 744 -6.38 49.91 5.26
CA GLY A 744 -5.24 50.81 5.52
C GLY A 744 -4.26 50.32 6.59
N TYR A 745 -4.47 49.13 7.15
CA TYR A 745 -3.52 48.49 8.06
C TYR A 745 -2.48 47.68 7.26
N SER A 746 -1.26 47.58 7.79
CA SER A 746 -0.20 46.78 7.18
C SER A 746 0.81 46.29 8.22
N SER A 747 1.25 45.06 8.08
CA SER A 747 2.39 44.49 8.82
C SER A 747 3.56 44.29 7.85
N TYR A 748 4.78 44.31 8.37
CA TYR A 748 5.99 44.07 7.58
C TYR A 748 6.84 43.02 8.28
N SER A 749 7.44 42.12 7.51
CA SER A 749 8.44 41.16 7.97
C SER A 749 9.53 41.00 6.92
N ASN A 750 10.68 40.46 7.33
CA ASN A 750 11.75 40.07 6.44
C ASN A 750 11.88 38.54 6.50
N ALA A 751 12.08 37.92 5.35
CA ALA A 751 12.36 36.50 5.21
C ALA A 751 13.72 36.32 4.51
N THR A 752 14.42 35.24 4.82
CA THR A 752 15.73 34.93 4.22
C THR A 752 15.57 33.67 3.38
N PHE A 753 15.59 33.84 2.06
CA PHE A 753 15.65 32.74 1.11
C PHE A 753 17.06 32.14 1.05
N PRO A 754 17.20 30.88 0.60
CA PRO A 754 18.47 30.31 0.17
C PRO A 754 19.24 31.21 -0.80
N ASP A 755 20.52 30.92 -1.05
CA ASP A 755 21.29 31.66 -2.07
C ASP A 755 20.80 31.36 -3.50
N ALA A 756 21.17 32.22 -4.47
CA ALA A 756 20.74 32.09 -5.85
C ALA A 756 21.09 30.74 -6.51
N ALA A 757 22.18 30.09 -6.08
CA ALA A 757 22.56 28.78 -6.61
C ALA A 757 21.60 27.69 -6.12
N THR A 758 21.27 27.71 -4.82
CA THR A 758 20.26 26.83 -4.24
C THR A 758 18.86 27.12 -4.81
N MET A 759 18.49 28.40 -4.93
CA MET A 759 17.21 28.82 -5.50
C MET A 759 17.02 28.38 -6.95
N SER A 760 18.09 28.28 -7.75
CA SER A 760 18.02 27.79 -9.13
C SER A 760 17.73 26.28 -9.24
N GLY A 761 17.77 25.55 -8.13
CA GLY A 761 17.42 24.13 -8.06
C GLY A 761 15.97 23.84 -7.68
N PHE A 762 15.11 24.84 -7.47
CA PHE A 762 13.69 24.65 -7.21
C PHE A 762 12.85 24.90 -8.46
N ASP A 763 11.80 24.09 -8.68
CA ASP A 763 10.82 24.27 -9.76
C ASP A 763 9.45 24.74 -9.23
N THR A 764 9.15 24.51 -7.96
CA THR A 764 7.81 24.67 -7.36
C THR A 764 7.86 25.62 -6.15
N MET A 765 6.88 26.51 -6.05
CA MET A 765 6.75 27.45 -4.92
C MET A 765 5.30 27.58 -4.45
N GLU A 766 5.07 27.25 -3.18
CA GLU A 766 3.77 27.32 -2.53
C GLU A 766 3.83 28.27 -1.33
N VAL A 767 2.69 28.81 -0.88
CA VAL A 767 2.60 29.56 0.38
C VAL A 767 1.59 28.89 1.28
N TYR A 768 2.08 28.36 2.39
CA TYR A 768 1.26 28.00 3.54
C TYR A 768 0.88 29.28 4.31
N ALA A 769 -0.40 29.45 4.61
CA ALA A 769 -0.90 30.56 5.40
C ALA A 769 -1.93 30.08 6.43
N TYR A 770 -1.70 30.42 7.70
CA TYR A 770 -2.63 30.19 8.80
C TYR A 770 -3.04 31.52 9.47
N HIS A 771 -4.36 31.66 9.63
CA HIS A 771 -5.06 32.78 10.25
C HIS A 771 -5.65 32.31 11.58
N SER A 772 -5.04 32.75 12.69
CA SER A 772 -5.51 32.48 14.05
C SER A 772 -6.19 33.68 14.72
N CYS A 773 -6.97 33.40 15.77
CA CYS A 773 -7.75 34.38 16.52
C CYS A 773 -7.32 34.46 17.99
N GLU A 774 -7.58 35.56 18.71
CA GLU A 774 -7.01 35.79 20.07
C GLU A 774 -7.38 34.73 21.12
N ASP A 775 -8.45 33.96 20.91
CA ASP A 775 -8.90 32.85 21.77
C ASP A 775 -9.29 31.59 20.95
N ASN A 776 -8.88 31.50 19.67
CA ASN A 776 -9.25 30.46 18.70
C ASN A 776 -10.78 30.19 18.60
N ARG A 777 -11.62 31.18 18.96
CA ARG A 777 -13.08 31.02 19.16
C ARG A 777 -13.90 31.62 18.02
N ASN A 778 -14.97 30.93 17.63
CA ASN A 778 -15.94 31.41 16.65
C ASN A 778 -16.66 32.70 17.10
N ARG A 779 -16.62 33.73 16.22
CA ARG A 779 -17.26 35.06 16.27
C ARG A 779 -17.04 35.99 17.49
N TYR A 780 -16.60 37.20 17.17
CA TYR A 780 -16.47 38.35 18.07
C TYR A 780 -17.78 38.86 18.70
N SER A 781 -17.90 38.75 20.03
CA SER A 781 -18.73 39.64 20.86
C SER A 781 -18.02 40.10 22.15
N GLU A 782 -17.21 39.21 22.75
CA GLU A 782 -16.32 39.51 23.88
C GLU A 782 -14.89 38.92 23.71
N GLY A 783 -14.57 38.42 22.51
CA GLY A 783 -13.33 37.71 22.13
C GLY A 783 -13.55 36.88 20.86
N GLY A 784 -12.50 36.28 20.27
CA GLY A 784 -12.60 35.42 19.08
C GLY A 784 -12.49 36.10 17.70
N CYS A 785 -12.80 35.36 16.63
CA CYS A 785 -12.54 35.74 15.24
C CYS A 785 -13.43 36.87 14.69
N HIS A 786 -12.87 37.68 13.77
CA HIS A 786 -13.57 38.82 13.16
C HIS A 786 -14.68 38.39 12.21
N GLU A 787 -15.80 39.11 12.24
CA GLU A 787 -17.06 38.69 11.59
C GLU A 787 -17.21 38.96 10.08
N TRP A 788 -16.14 39.31 9.35
CA TRP A 788 -16.22 39.70 7.92
C TRP A 788 -15.16 39.02 7.05
N ASP A 789 -15.51 38.81 5.79
CA ASP A 789 -14.71 38.32 4.66
C ASP A 789 -13.84 39.44 4.04
N TYR A 790 -12.74 39.76 4.70
CA TYR A 790 -11.81 40.78 4.23
C TYR A 790 -10.88 40.24 3.14
N LEU A 791 -10.71 41.05 2.10
CA LEU A 791 -9.67 40.89 1.09
C LEU A 791 -8.29 41.24 1.65
N HIS A 792 -7.36 40.30 1.56
CA HIS A 792 -5.98 40.40 2.04
C HIS A 792 -4.95 40.18 0.93
N TYR A 793 -3.78 40.78 1.13
CA TYR A 793 -2.63 40.62 0.26
C TYR A 793 -1.39 40.36 1.09
N LEU A 794 -0.62 39.36 0.69
CA LEU A 794 0.81 39.34 0.92
C LEU A 794 1.48 39.98 -0.30
N LYS A 795 2.30 41.01 -0.06
CA LYS A 795 3.03 41.74 -1.10
C LYS A 795 4.52 41.62 -0.88
N ILE A 796 5.28 41.42 -1.95
CA ILE A 796 6.74 41.47 -1.93
C ILE A 796 7.22 42.91 -2.17
N CYS A 797 8.33 43.28 -1.55
CA CYS A 797 9.00 44.56 -1.79
C CYS A 797 10.12 44.43 -2.82
N ASP A 798 10.35 45.48 -3.62
CA ASP A 798 11.39 45.52 -4.65
C ASP A 798 12.77 45.21 -4.03
N ALA A 799 13.54 44.31 -4.68
CA ALA A 799 14.86 43.88 -4.22
C ALA A 799 15.82 45.07 -3.98
N ASP A 800 15.91 45.96 -4.95
CA ASP A 800 16.75 47.18 -4.89
C ASP A 800 16.18 48.27 -3.98
N ASN A 801 14.91 48.17 -3.55
CA ASN A 801 14.23 49.20 -2.77
C ASN A 801 13.09 48.66 -1.90
N SER A 802 13.46 48.12 -0.74
CA SER A 802 12.54 47.59 0.29
C SER A 802 11.56 48.61 0.93
N SER A 803 11.44 49.82 0.37
CA SER A 803 10.38 50.80 0.67
C SER A 803 9.22 50.77 -0.33
N VAL A 804 9.39 50.14 -1.49
CA VAL A 804 8.35 49.93 -2.50
C VAL A 804 7.85 48.49 -2.35
N CYS A 805 6.58 48.33 -1.98
CA CYS A 805 5.96 47.03 -1.68
C CYS A 805 4.57 46.98 -2.32
N GLY A 806 4.54 47.13 -3.65
CA GLY A 806 3.32 47.21 -4.45
C GLY A 806 2.92 45.89 -5.11
N THR A 807 3.89 45.00 -5.35
CA THR A 807 3.73 43.75 -6.09
C THR A 807 2.98 42.72 -5.26
N GLU A 808 1.86 42.24 -5.77
CA GLU A 808 1.08 41.15 -5.18
C GLU A 808 1.87 39.84 -5.30
N PHE A 809 2.04 39.15 -4.17
CA PHE A 809 2.71 37.85 -4.09
C PHE A 809 1.66 36.73 -3.96
N VAL A 810 0.68 36.90 -3.06
CA VAL A 810 -0.51 36.04 -2.96
C VAL A 810 -1.68 36.82 -2.34
N ARG A 811 -2.92 36.39 -2.64
CA ARG A 811 -4.17 37.04 -2.26
C ARG A 811 -5.10 36.02 -1.58
N TYR A 812 -5.72 36.44 -0.47
CA TYR A 812 -6.65 35.61 0.31
C TYR A 812 -7.94 36.37 0.59
N ILE A 813 -9.04 35.65 0.84
CA ILE A 813 -10.24 36.21 1.45
C ILE A 813 -10.45 35.55 2.81
N THR A 814 -10.56 36.33 3.89
CA THR A 814 -10.77 35.74 5.22
C THR A 814 -12.09 35.00 5.32
N THR A 815 -12.14 34.08 6.26
CA THR A 815 -13.37 33.49 6.76
C THR A 815 -14.26 34.54 7.44
N TYR A 816 -15.56 34.27 7.46
CA TYR A 816 -16.50 34.96 8.35
C TYR A 816 -16.43 34.34 9.77
N GLY A 817 -15.72 34.97 10.70
CA GLY A 817 -15.82 34.66 12.13
C GLY A 817 -15.29 33.30 12.55
N ARG A 818 -14.36 32.72 11.78
CA ARG A 818 -13.61 31.48 12.09
C ARG A 818 -12.10 31.71 11.89
N GLU A 819 -11.29 30.74 12.25
CA GLU A 819 -9.90 30.62 11.79
C GLU A 819 -9.86 30.12 10.34
N GLY A 820 -8.70 30.12 9.70
CA GLY A 820 -8.56 29.59 8.34
C GLY A 820 -7.13 29.23 8.00
N GLN A 821 -6.96 28.22 7.15
CA GLN A 821 -5.67 27.66 6.78
C GLN A 821 -5.70 27.32 5.28
N TRP A 822 -4.65 27.71 4.56
CA TRP A 822 -4.58 27.58 3.11
C TRP A 822 -3.17 27.21 2.67
N LEU A 823 -3.10 26.52 1.53
CA LEU A 823 -1.87 26.27 0.79
C LEU A 823 -2.09 26.71 -0.65
N THR A 824 -1.40 27.77 -1.08
CA THR A 824 -1.58 28.33 -2.42
C THR A 824 -0.33 28.10 -3.25
N ASP A 825 -0.48 27.36 -4.36
CA ASP A 825 0.53 27.27 -5.40
C ASP A 825 0.69 28.65 -6.08
N ILE A 826 1.89 29.22 -5.97
CA ILE A 826 2.32 30.45 -6.63
C ILE A 826 3.59 30.26 -7.46
N THR A 827 3.82 29.04 -7.94
CA THR A 827 4.98 28.62 -8.73
C THR A 827 5.37 29.60 -9.86
N PRO A 828 4.43 30.16 -10.66
CA PRO A 828 4.77 31.16 -11.69
C PRO A 828 5.39 32.47 -11.18
N TYR A 829 5.43 32.70 -9.86
CA TYR A 829 6.06 33.86 -9.22
C TYR A 829 7.44 33.53 -8.60
N LEU A 830 7.97 32.31 -8.76
CA LEU A 830 9.28 31.89 -8.23
C LEU A 830 10.42 32.83 -8.68
N TRP A 831 10.37 33.35 -9.91
CA TRP A 831 11.30 34.37 -10.42
C TRP A 831 11.45 35.62 -9.54
N MET A 832 10.46 35.96 -8.70
CA MET A 832 10.52 37.13 -7.81
C MET A 832 11.55 36.97 -6.67
N VAL A 833 11.97 35.74 -6.40
CA VAL A 833 12.86 35.36 -5.27
C VAL A 833 14.08 34.50 -5.70
N GLN A 834 14.27 34.25 -7.00
CA GLN A 834 15.35 33.39 -7.53
C GLN A 834 16.78 33.88 -7.28
N ASP A 835 17.01 35.17 -7.07
CA ASP A 835 18.29 35.72 -6.64
C ASP A 835 18.60 35.47 -5.15
N GLY A 836 17.61 35.01 -4.39
CA GLY A 836 17.77 34.54 -3.01
C GLY A 836 18.01 35.65 -1.98
N GLY A 837 18.46 35.22 -0.80
CA GLY A 837 18.84 36.11 0.30
C GLY A 837 17.67 36.84 0.99
N GLU A 838 17.94 38.00 1.59
CA GLU A 838 16.95 38.72 2.39
C GLU A 838 15.91 39.44 1.51
N ARG A 839 14.63 39.13 1.76
CA ARG A 839 13.47 39.75 1.12
C ARG A 839 12.53 40.34 2.15
N ARG A 840 11.97 41.50 1.84
CA ARG A 840 10.95 42.14 2.68
C ARG A 840 9.57 41.93 2.12
N PHE A 841 8.64 41.60 3.01
CA PHE A 841 7.23 41.45 2.70
C PHE A 841 6.39 42.47 3.46
N LYS A 842 5.24 42.78 2.85
CA LYS A 842 4.18 43.60 3.41
C LYS A 842 2.88 42.81 3.36
N PHE A 843 2.34 42.47 4.52
CA PHE A 843 0.95 42.05 4.62
C PHE A 843 0.04 43.28 4.67
N GLU A 844 -1.05 43.28 3.90
CA GLU A 844 -2.02 44.37 3.80
C GLU A 844 -3.45 43.81 3.91
N GLY A 845 -4.19 44.28 4.92
CA GLY A 845 -5.52 43.77 5.24
C GLY A 845 -6.27 44.69 6.21
N ALA A 846 -7.50 44.31 6.54
CA ALA A 846 -8.31 44.98 7.58
C ALA A 846 -8.61 44.06 8.77
N ASN A 847 -8.73 42.74 8.57
CA ASN A 847 -8.91 41.78 9.66
C ASN A 847 -7.79 41.89 10.71
N LYS A 848 -8.14 41.96 11.99
CA LYS A 848 -7.20 41.76 13.10
C LYS A 848 -7.00 40.24 13.27
N MET A 849 -5.82 39.73 12.94
CA MET A 849 -5.52 38.29 12.98
C MET A 849 -4.09 37.97 13.42
N GLY A 850 -3.90 36.80 14.03
CA GLY A 850 -2.60 36.16 14.14
C GLY A 850 -2.23 35.57 12.79
N MET A 851 -0.98 35.77 12.39
CA MET A 851 -0.48 35.38 11.06
C MET A 851 0.72 34.46 11.18
N GLU A 852 0.58 33.28 10.61
CA GLU A 852 1.68 32.42 10.24
C GLU A 852 1.65 32.28 8.71
N MET A 853 2.78 32.57 8.05
CA MET A 853 2.91 32.51 6.59
C MET A 853 4.31 32.05 6.24
N THR A 854 4.41 30.98 5.47
CA THR A 854 5.66 30.29 5.15
C THR A 854 5.66 29.92 3.68
N VAL A 855 6.73 30.29 2.96
CA VAL A 855 6.94 29.81 1.59
C VAL A 855 7.50 28.39 1.66
N LEU A 856 6.95 27.50 0.86
CA LEU A 856 7.42 26.13 0.67
C LEU A 856 8.08 26.06 -0.71
N LEU A 857 9.34 25.64 -0.76
CA LEU A 857 10.13 25.48 -1.98
C LEU A 857 10.46 24.01 -2.18
N SER A 858 10.28 23.51 -3.40
CA SER A 858 10.56 22.11 -3.75
C SER A 858 10.99 21.97 -5.21
N ASN A 859 11.48 20.78 -5.55
CA ASN A 859 11.93 20.38 -6.87
C ASN A 859 11.40 18.98 -7.17
N TRP A 860 10.72 18.81 -8.29
CA TRP A 860 10.12 17.56 -8.72
C TRP A 860 10.59 17.11 -10.11
N ALA A 861 11.49 17.89 -10.74
CA ALA A 861 12.09 17.62 -12.05
C ALA A 861 11.08 17.35 -13.19
N LYS A 862 9.81 17.75 -13.00
CA LYS A 862 8.70 17.56 -13.95
C LYS A 862 8.22 18.88 -14.60
N ASP A 863 8.61 20.04 -14.08
CA ASP A 863 8.17 21.36 -14.56
C ASP A 863 9.33 22.31 -14.95
N ASP A 864 9.17 23.05 -16.05
CA ASP A 864 10.05 24.18 -16.39
C ASP A 864 9.98 25.27 -15.30
N ALA A 865 11.13 25.81 -14.91
CA ALA A 865 11.21 26.90 -13.93
C ALA A 865 10.92 28.27 -14.59
N PRO A 866 10.04 29.11 -14.02
CA PRO A 866 9.81 30.46 -14.53
C PRO A 866 10.99 31.36 -14.17
N PHE A 867 11.67 31.96 -15.14
CA PHE A 867 12.86 32.78 -14.91
C PHE A 867 12.59 34.29 -14.94
N THR A 868 11.48 34.73 -15.54
CA THR A 868 11.07 36.14 -15.53
C THR A 868 9.60 36.33 -15.87
N ALA A 869 9.05 37.52 -15.61
CA ALA A 869 7.70 37.88 -16.02
C ALA A 869 7.53 39.39 -16.21
N GLU A 870 6.44 39.78 -16.88
CA GLU A 870 6.05 41.17 -17.06
C GLU A 870 4.57 41.42 -16.76
N TYR A 871 4.25 42.64 -16.30
CA TYR A 871 2.89 42.99 -15.91
C TYR A 871 2.03 43.41 -17.12
N ALA A 872 1.06 42.56 -17.46
CA ALA A 872 0.21 42.73 -18.61
C ALA A 872 -0.96 43.70 -18.34
N PHE A 873 -1.85 43.35 -17.41
CA PHE A 873 -3.14 44.03 -17.24
C PHE A 873 -3.57 44.20 -15.77
N SER A 874 -4.35 45.27 -15.55
CA SER A 874 -4.98 45.59 -14.27
C SER A 874 -6.51 45.67 -14.38
N GLY A 875 -7.17 45.43 -13.24
CA GLY A 875 -8.62 45.59 -13.07
C GLY A 875 -9.12 47.04 -13.04
N GLY A 876 -10.30 47.24 -12.46
CA GLY A 876 -10.93 48.56 -12.33
C GLY A 876 -12.45 48.51 -12.19
N GLN A 877 -13.09 49.66 -12.39
CA GLN A 877 -14.54 49.81 -12.23
C GLN A 877 -15.32 49.16 -13.38
N PHE A 878 -16.08 48.11 -13.09
CA PHE A 878 -16.78 47.32 -14.12
C PHE A 878 -18.08 47.99 -14.57
N LYS A 879 -17.98 48.68 -15.71
CA LYS A 879 -19.04 49.44 -16.38
C LYS A 879 -18.64 49.67 -17.83
N GLY A 880 -19.44 50.40 -18.62
CA GLY A 880 -19.24 50.55 -20.07
C GLY A 880 -17.92 51.19 -20.53
N GLU A 881 -17.11 51.73 -19.60
CA GLU A 881 -15.77 52.26 -19.86
C GLU A 881 -14.64 51.26 -19.52
N TYR A 882 -14.94 50.07 -18.98
CA TYR A 882 -13.95 49.12 -18.46
C TYR A 882 -12.95 48.65 -19.53
N ASN A 883 -13.39 48.54 -20.78
CA ASN A 883 -12.55 48.20 -21.94
C ASN A 883 -12.08 49.43 -22.73
N ASN A 884 -12.31 50.65 -22.24
CA ASN A 884 -11.83 51.87 -22.88
C ASN A 884 -10.30 51.97 -22.74
N GLN A 885 -9.59 51.78 -23.86
CA GLN A 885 -8.13 51.85 -23.95
C GLN A 885 -7.55 53.22 -23.54
N SER A 886 -8.37 54.27 -23.48
CA SER A 886 -7.97 55.61 -23.01
C SER A 886 -7.92 55.72 -21.47
N GLN A 887 -8.51 54.77 -20.75
CA GLN A 887 -8.57 54.73 -19.28
C GLN A 887 -7.77 53.56 -18.70
N HIS A 888 -7.76 52.41 -19.39
CA HIS A 888 -7.12 51.19 -18.92
C HIS A 888 -6.24 50.56 -20.01
N LYS A 889 -5.13 49.94 -19.59
CA LYS A 889 -4.33 49.08 -20.48
C LYS A 889 -5.13 47.83 -20.83
N ARG A 890 -5.41 47.64 -22.12
CA ARG A 890 -6.17 46.50 -22.70
C ARG A 890 -5.48 45.89 -23.92
N GLN A 891 -4.31 46.41 -24.28
CA GLN A 891 -3.38 45.87 -25.26
C GLN A 891 -2.01 45.84 -24.57
N HIS A 892 -1.24 44.77 -24.75
CA HIS A 892 0.10 44.60 -24.19
C HIS A 892 1.03 44.14 -25.30
N LEU A 893 1.92 45.04 -25.73
CA LEU A 893 2.99 44.74 -26.66
C LEU A 893 4.15 44.12 -25.88
N PHE A 894 4.65 42.98 -26.34
CA PHE A 894 5.76 42.27 -25.74
C PHE A 894 6.62 41.55 -26.77
N THR A 895 7.87 41.27 -26.42
CA THR A 895 8.74 40.34 -27.15
C THR A 895 9.26 39.37 -26.10
N PRO A 896 9.04 38.04 -26.24
CA PRO A 896 9.61 37.07 -25.32
C PRO A 896 11.12 37.26 -25.20
N PRO A 897 11.70 37.19 -23.99
CA PRO A 897 13.14 37.31 -23.78
C PRO A 897 13.89 36.16 -24.47
N ASP A 898 15.15 36.41 -24.85
CA ASP A 898 16.02 35.38 -25.42
C ASP A 898 16.14 34.19 -24.44
N GLY A 899 15.88 32.98 -24.94
CA GLY A 899 15.88 31.75 -24.14
C GLY A 899 14.53 31.35 -23.54
N ALA A 900 13.46 32.13 -23.73
CA ALA A 900 12.11 31.64 -23.45
C ALA A 900 11.60 30.72 -24.57
N ASP A 901 11.06 29.58 -24.18
CA ASP A 901 10.41 28.57 -25.04
C ASP A 901 8.92 28.41 -24.70
N ARG A 902 8.55 28.61 -23.43
CA ARG A 902 7.16 28.58 -22.94
C ARG A 902 6.73 29.91 -22.31
N VAL A 903 5.49 30.33 -22.60
CA VAL A 903 4.89 31.60 -22.16
C VAL A 903 3.47 31.38 -21.63
N GLU A 904 3.21 31.79 -20.40
CA GLU A 904 1.92 31.60 -19.72
C GLU A 904 1.26 32.94 -19.36
N ILE A 905 -0.07 33.02 -19.50
CA ILE A 905 -0.89 34.06 -18.87
C ILE A 905 -1.23 33.61 -17.45
N VAL A 906 -0.79 34.37 -16.44
CA VAL A 906 -1.11 34.12 -15.02
C VAL A 906 -1.96 35.27 -14.51
N ALA A 907 -3.20 35.01 -14.11
CA ALA A 907 -4.17 36.02 -13.70
C ALA A 907 -4.81 35.72 -12.34
N THR A 908 -4.64 36.62 -11.38
CA THR A 908 -5.34 36.58 -10.09
C THR A 908 -6.53 37.55 -10.13
N ILE A 909 -7.74 37.02 -10.18
CA ILE A 909 -8.98 37.72 -10.52
C ILE A 909 -10.00 37.61 -9.38
N THR A 910 -10.52 38.75 -8.89
CA THR A 910 -11.68 38.75 -7.97
C THR A 910 -12.65 39.90 -8.25
N GLY A 911 -13.95 39.61 -8.28
CA GLY A 911 -15.02 40.59 -8.41
C GLY A 911 -15.54 41.09 -7.05
N HIS A 912 -15.71 42.41 -6.90
CA HIS A 912 -16.14 43.05 -5.65
C HIS A 912 -17.30 44.03 -5.85
N GLY A 913 -18.16 44.13 -4.84
CA GLY A 913 -19.30 45.03 -4.80
C GLY A 913 -20.60 44.36 -5.22
N PHE A 914 -21.70 44.84 -4.64
CA PHE A 914 -23.05 44.27 -4.79
C PHE A 914 -24.12 45.36 -4.64
N SER A 915 -25.39 45.03 -4.87
CA SER A 915 -26.59 45.89 -4.73
C SER A 915 -26.52 47.26 -5.43
N SER A 916 -25.67 47.37 -6.45
CA SER A 916 -25.34 48.62 -7.14
C SER A 916 -26.10 48.80 -8.46
N ASP A 917 -26.71 47.73 -8.97
CA ASP A 917 -27.44 47.61 -10.23
C ASP A 917 -28.21 46.27 -10.27
N ALA A 918 -29.00 46.06 -11.32
CA ALA A 918 -29.85 44.88 -11.48
C ALA A 918 -29.12 43.55 -11.75
N ALA A 919 -27.84 43.56 -12.17
CA ALA A 919 -27.04 42.35 -12.39
C ALA A 919 -26.22 41.95 -11.16
N ASN A 920 -26.23 42.76 -10.10
CA ASN A 920 -25.51 42.53 -8.84
C ASN A 920 -23.99 42.38 -9.02
N CYS A 921 -23.42 43.06 -10.02
CA CYS A 921 -21.97 43.08 -10.24
C CYS A 921 -21.23 43.86 -9.13
N SER A 922 -19.95 43.60 -8.88
CA SER A 922 -19.08 42.59 -9.54
C SER A 922 -18.90 41.31 -8.73
N GLU A 923 -19.35 41.24 -7.48
CA GLU A 923 -19.18 40.06 -6.62
C GLU A 923 -20.07 38.87 -7.05
N PHE A 924 -21.32 39.15 -7.42
CA PHE A 924 -22.35 38.14 -7.70
C PHE A 924 -22.80 38.13 -9.17
N CYS A 925 -21.96 38.60 -10.09
CA CYS A 925 -22.21 38.49 -11.53
C CYS A 925 -21.03 37.79 -12.22
N ASN A 926 -21.32 36.82 -13.09
CA ASN A 926 -20.28 36.08 -13.80
C ASN A 926 -19.70 36.97 -14.91
N HIS A 927 -18.65 37.72 -14.56
CA HIS A 927 -17.88 38.52 -15.49
C HIS A 927 -16.79 37.67 -16.16
N GLU A 928 -16.62 37.86 -17.46
CA GLU A 928 -15.80 37.05 -18.34
C GLU A 928 -14.50 37.78 -18.70
N HIS A 929 -13.37 37.08 -18.67
CA HIS A 929 -12.03 37.63 -18.85
C HIS A 929 -11.41 37.08 -20.14
N HIS A 930 -11.65 37.78 -21.25
CA HIS A 930 -11.25 37.35 -22.58
C HIS A 930 -9.83 37.80 -22.90
N TYR A 931 -8.98 36.86 -23.30
CA TYR A 931 -7.62 37.08 -23.78
C TYR A 931 -7.50 36.64 -25.25
N SER A 932 -6.80 37.41 -26.08
CA SER A 932 -6.68 37.11 -27.52
C SER A 932 -5.42 37.67 -28.14
N MET A 933 -4.82 36.91 -29.06
CA MET A 933 -3.57 37.26 -29.76
C MET A 933 -3.45 36.44 -31.04
N ASN A 934 -2.93 37.04 -32.12
CA ASN A 934 -2.58 36.36 -33.39
C ASN A 934 -3.68 35.47 -34.02
N GLY A 935 -4.96 35.71 -33.69
CA GLY A 935 -6.11 34.92 -34.18
C GLY A 935 -6.61 33.85 -33.20
N HIS A 936 -5.86 33.59 -32.13
CA HIS A 936 -6.26 32.72 -31.01
C HIS A 936 -6.97 33.54 -29.91
N SER A 937 -7.78 32.85 -29.11
CA SER A 937 -8.47 33.43 -27.96
C SER A 937 -8.84 32.39 -26.92
N THR A 938 -8.85 32.80 -25.65
CA THR A 938 -9.32 32.02 -24.50
C THR A 938 -10.07 32.96 -23.54
N MET A 939 -10.74 32.41 -22.53
CA MET A 939 -11.38 33.21 -21.51
C MET A 939 -11.43 32.52 -20.15
N GLU A 940 -11.29 33.30 -19.09
CA GLU A 940 -11.63 32.88 -17.72
C GLU A 940 -13.04 33.37 -17.34
N HIS A 941 -13.78 32.55 -16.59
CA HIS A 941 -15.12 32.86 -16.10
C HIS A 941 -15.45 32.04 -14.85
N HIS A 942 -16.44 32.49 -14.07
CA HIS A 942 -16.68 31.98 -12.73
C HIS A 942 -18.09 31.32 -12.63
N PRO A 943 -18.24 30.04 -12.99
CA PRO A 943 -19.53 29.36 -13.10
C PRO A 943 -20.22 29.08 -11.75
N THR A 944 -19.53 29.22 -10.62
CA THR A 944 -20.12 29.14 -9.26
C THR A 944 -21.06 30.31 -8.97
N VAL A 945 -20.93 31.44 -9.68
CA VAL A 945 -21.74 32.63 -9.46
C VAL A 945 -23.22 32.37 -9.70
N GLY A 946 -24.06 32.82 -8.76
CA GLY A 946 -25.52 32.64 -8.80
C GLY A 946 -26.00 31.31 -8.24
N GLN A 947 -25.09 30.37 -7.91
CA GLN A 947 -25.42 29.15 -7.19
C GLN A 947 -25.57 29.44 -5.69
N SER A 948 -26.67 29.02 -5.07
CA SER A 948 -26.95 29.28 -3.65
C SER A 948 -26.00 28.55 -2.68
N LYS A 949 -25.31 27.52 -3.17
CA LYS A 949 -24.28 26.74 -2.47
C LYS A 949 -22.94 26.73 -3.22
N GLY A 950 -22.72 27.67 -4.14
CA GLY A 950 -21.55 27.67 -5.02
C GLY A 950 -20.21 27.57 -4.30
N CYS A 951 -20.03 28.24 -3.16
CA CYS A 951 -18.83 28.12 -2.33
C CYS A 951 -18.92 26.99 -1.28
N GLN A 952 -20.12 26.64 -0.81
CA GLN A 952 -20.29 25.47 0.06
C GLN A 952 -19.91 24.17 -0.65
N ASN A 953 -20.09 24.07 -1.96
CA ASN A 953 -19.72 22.89 -2.73
C ASN A 953 -18.19 22.78 -2.98
N MET A 954 -17.40 23.75 -2.50
CA MET A 954 -15.94 23.85 -2.72
C MET A 954 -15.15 23.63 -1.41
N ILE A 955 -15.75 22.98 -0.40
CA ILE A 955 -15.09 22.73 0.90
C ILE A 955 -13.88 21.81 0.75
N ASP A 956 -14.03 20.74 -0.04
CA ASP A 956 -12.93 19.83 -0.39
C ASP A 956 -11.82 20.54 -1.21
N GLU A 957 -12.14 21.68 -1.81
CA GLU A 957 -11.18 22.58 -2.48
C GLU A 957 -10.63 23.71 -1.58
N GLY A 958 -10.85 23.63 -0.26
CA GLY A 958 -10.26 24.55 0.72
C GLY A 958 -11.15 25.71 1.18
N VAL A 959 -12.46 25.71 0.88
CA VAL A 959 -13.40 26.63 1.54
C VAL A 959 -13.63 26.17 2.98
N VAL A 960 -13.17 26.94 3.96
CA VAL A 960 -13.44 26.65 5.38
C VAL A 960 -14.95 26.49 5.63
N ALA A 961 -15.36 25.38 6.23
CA ALA A 961 -16.77 25.07 6.45
C ALA A 961 -17.49 26.03 7.42
N ASN A 962 -18.83 25.98 7.42
CA ASN A 962 -19.72 26.48 8.49
C ASN A 962 -19.40 27.87 9.05
N GLN A 963 -18.94 28.77 8.19
CA GLN A 963 -18.60 30.13 8.61
C GLN A 963 -19.86 30.89 9.03
N MET A 964 -19.67 32.04 9.66
CA MET A 964 -20.75 33.00 9.86
C MET A 964 -21.13 33.64 8.51
N GLY A 965 -22.19 34.46 8.49
CA GLY A 965 -22.51 35.27 7.30
C GLY A 965 -22.76 34.46 6.02
N SER A 966 -22.57 35.11 4.88
CA SER A 966 -23.12 34.65 3.59
C SER A 966 -22.25 33.64 2.82
N TRP A 967 -21.41 32.88 3.52
CA TRP A 967 -20.36 32.04 2.93
C TRP A 967 -20.79 31.01 1.87
N PRO A 968 -22.00 30.39 1.87
CA PRO A 968 -22.32 29.33 0.90
C PRO A 968 -22.46 29.80 -0.56
N TYR A 969 -22.83 31.07 -0.79
CA TYR A 969 -23.10 31.58 -2.14
C TYR A 969 -21.80 31.65 -2.98
N GLY A 970 -21.87 31.29 -4.27
CA GLY A 970 -20.73 31.48 -5.17
C GLY A 970 -20.47 32.94 -5.55
N ARG A 971 -19.20 33.37 -5.56
CA ARG A 971 -18.75 34.69 -6.05
C ARG A 971 -17.84 34.59 -7.27
N ALA A 972 -17.63 35.73 -7.92
CA ALA A 972 -16.81 35.88 -9.10
C ALA A 972 -15.30 35.81 -8.75
N GLY A 973 -14.73 34.60 -8.82
CA GLY A 973 -13.29 34.35 -8.69
C GLY A 973 -12.77 34.16 -7.27
N TRP A 974 -13.65 33.97 -6.27
CA TRP A 974 -13.25 33.72 -4.89
C TRP A 974 -14.38 33.09 -4.06
N CYS A 975 -14.02 32.55 -2.91
CA CYS A 975 -14.94 32.20 -1.83
C CYS A 975 -14.44 32.76 -0.49
N PRO A 976 -15.33 33.17 0.44
CA PRO A 976 -14.93 33.53 1.79
C PRO A 976 -14.20 32.37 2.44
N GLY A 977 -13.05 32.60 3.08
CA GLY A 977 -12.29 31.53 3.71
C GLY A 977 -11.62 30.57 2.75
N GLN A 978 -11.32 31.01 1.53
CA GLN A 978 -10.48 30.30 0.56
C GLN A 978 -9.36 31.25 0.09
N ASP A 979 -8.26 30.67 -0.37
CA ASP A 979 -7.28 31.40 -1.14
C ASP A 979 -7.79 31.77 -2.54
N VAL A 980 -7.16 32.77 -3.17
CA VAL A 980 -7.51 33.16 -4.53
C VAL A 980 -6.56 32.47 -5.50
N LYS A 981 -6.98 31.27 -5.94
CA LYS A 981 -6.27 30.48 -6.96
C LYS A 981 -5.95 31.33 -8.20
N GLN A 982 -4.78 31.10 -8.79
CA GLN A 982 -4.36 31.74 -10.04
C GLN A 982 -5.02 31.04 -11.22
N TRP A 983 -5.64 31.80 -12.14
CA TRP A 983 -5.95 31.25 -13.46
C TRP A 983 -4.70 31.28 -14.33
N ARG A 984 -4.33 30.13 -14.89
CA ARG A 984 -3.12 29.90 -15.68
C ARG A 984 -3.50 29.40 -17.08
N TYR A 985 -2.82 29.88 -18.12
CA TYR A 985 -3.07 29.43 -19.49
C TYR A 985 -1.84 29.61 -20.39
N ASP A 986 -1.32 28.50 -20.91
CA ASP A 986 -0.21 28.47 -21.87
C ASP A 986 -0.62 29.10 -23.22
N ILE A 987 0.15 30.11 -23.64
CA ILE A 987 -0.01 30.82 -24.91
C ILE A 987 1.19 30.67 -25.85
N SER A 988 2.12 29.75 -25.58
CA SER A 988 3.34 29.52 -26.37
C SER A 988 3.01 29.29 -27.85
N ASN A 989 1.97 28.50 -28.13
CA ASN A 989 1.45 28.25 -29.47
C ASN A 989 0.81 29.48 -30.16
N TRP A 990 0.59 30.58 -29.45
CA TRP A 990 0.10 31.85 -30.01
C TRP A 990 1.23 32.85 -30.25
N VAL A 991 2.38 32.65 -29.59
CA VAL A 991 3.53 33.57 -29.56
C VAL A 991 4.41 33.35 -30.79
N ASN A 992 4.74 34.44 -31.48
CA ASN A 992 5.84 34.42 -32.45
C ASN A 992 7.13 34.80 -31.74
N PHE A 993 7.97 33.81 -31.41
CA PHE A 993 9.23 34.03 -30.70
C PHE A 993 10.21 34.91 -31.50
N GLY A 994 11.00 35.72 -30.79
CA GLY A 994 11.97 36.65 -31.39
C GLY A 994 11.37 37.89 -32.09
N ILE A 995 10.04 38.10 -32.06
CA ILE A 995 9.39 39.31 -32.58
C ILE A 995 8.35 39.90 -31.60
N GLU A 996 7.91 41.12 -31.87
CA GLU A 996 6.87 41.78 -31.07
C GLU A 996 5.49 41.15 -31.32
N ASN A 997 4.82 40.78 -30.24
CA ASN A 997 3.48 40.23 -30.15
C ASN A 997 2.56 41.23 -29.44
N ASN A 998 1.24 41.12 -29.63
CA ASN A 998 0.24 41.99 -29.00
C ASN A 998 -0.89 41.17 -28.35
N LEU A 999 -0.85 41.05 -27.03
CA LEU A 999 -1.93 40.43 -26.27
C LEU A 999 -3.05 41.46 -26.01
N SER A 1000 -4.29 41.05 -26.24
CA SER A 1000 -5.50 41.85 -26.02
C SER A 1000 -6.33 41.27 -24.87
N TYR A 1001 -6.74 42.10 -23.91
CA TYR A 1001 -7.60 41.72 -22.78
C TYR A 1001 -8.91 42.52 -22.77
N ARG A 1002 -10.04 41.84 -22.51
CA ARG A 1002 -11.37 42.45 -22.35
C ARG A 1002 -12.15 41.79 -21.20
N GLY A 1003 -12.75 42.60 -20.34
CA GLY A 1003 -13.74 42.14 -19.35
C GLY A 1003 -15.15 42.30 -19.89
N LEU A 1004 -15.90 41.21 -20.06
CA LEU A 1004 -17.25 41.19 -20.64
C LEU A 1004 -18.27 40.65 -19.64
N PHE A 1005 -19.56 40.84 -19.92
CA PHE A 1005 -20.65 40.19 -19.21
C PHE A 1005 -21.64 39.66 -20.25
N GLN A 1006 -21.91 38.35 -20.23
CA GLN A 1006 -22.74 37.67 -21.24
C GLN A 1006 -22.21 37.90 -22.67
N GLY A 1007 -20.88 37.82 -22.85
CA GLY A 1007 -20.17 38.08 -24.10
C GLY A 1007 -20.26 39.52 -24.64
N GLN A 1008 -20.71 40.49 -23.84
CA GLN A 1008 -20.91 41.89 -24.27
C GLN A 1008 -20.24 42.92 -23.34
N GLU A 1009 -20.08 44.14 -23.84
CA GLU A 1009 -19.63 45.29 -23.02
C GLU A 1009 -20.64 45.60 -21.91
N TYR A 1010 -20.20 45.54 -20.65
CA TYR A 1010 -21.12 45.64 -19.52
C TYR A 1010 -21.56 47.09 -19.24
N VAL A 1011 -22.84 47.40 -19.45
CA VAL A 1011 -23.44 48.70 -19.10
C VAL A 1011 -24.47 48.51 -17.97
N PRO A 1012 -24.15 48.92 -16.73
CA PRO A 1012 -25.02 48.72 -15.57
C PRO A 1012 -26.43 49.29 -15.78
N GLN A 1013 -27.45 48.49 -15.45
CA GLN A 1013 -28.86 48.90 -15.50
C GLN A 1013 -29.36 49.26 -14.11
N GLN A 1014 -30.08 50.38 -14.00
CA GLN A 1014 -30.59 50.91 -12.72
C GLN A 1014 -29.48 51.26 -11.71
N ASP A 1015 -28.36 51.79 -12.20
CA ASP A 1015 -27.19 52.13 -11.40
C ASP A 1015 -27.49 53.12 -10.26
N THR A 1016 -27.22 52.71 -9.02
CA THR A 1016 -27.36 53.53 -7.80
C THR A 1016 -26.09 54.28 -7.41
N GLY A 1017 -25.01 54.14 -8.19
CA GLY A 1017 -23.70 54.77 -7.96
C GLY A 1017 -22.73 53.97 -7.09
N GLY A 1018 -23.01 52.68 -6.85
CA GLY A 1018 -22.18 51.82 -6.03
C GLY A 1018 -20.88 51.33 -6.69
N ASN A 1019 -20.07 50.64 -5.90
CA ASN A 1019 -18.65 50.40 -6.19
C ASN A 1019 -18.42 48.99 -6.80
N ARG A 1020 -18.60 48.84 -8.11
CA ARG A 1020 -18.34 47.60 -8.87
C ARG A 1020 -16.87 47.53 -9.25
N ASN A 1021 -16.07 46.74 -8.56
CA ASN A 1021 -14.63 46.70 -8.80
C ASN A 1021 -14.17 45.28 -9.10
N ILE A 1022 -13.62 45.07 -10.29
CA ILE A 1022 -12.88 43.84 -10.60
C ILE A 1022 -11.41 44.12 -10.26
N ILE A 1023 -10.79 43.22 -9.50
CA ILE A 1023 -9.37 43.26 -9.16
C ILE A 1023 -8.68 42.15 -9.95
N VAL A 1024 -8.00 42.55 -11.02
CA VAL A 1024 -7.14 41.68 -11.83
C VAL A 1024 -5.70 42.10 -11.65
N ALA A 1025 -4.82 41.13 -11.43
CA ALA A 1025 -3.39 41.24 -11.71
C ALA A 1025 -3.06 40.15 -12.74
N THR A 1026 -2.73 40.54 -13.97
CA THR A 1026 -2.30 39.60 -15.02
C THR A 1026 -0.82 39.80 -15.31
N TRP A 1027 -0.06 38.72 -15.26
CA TRP A 1027 1.33 38.61 -15.68
C TRP A 1027 1.45 37.75 -16.94
N LEU A 1028 2.46 38.05 -17.75
CA LEU A 1028 3.01 37.11 -18.72
C LEU A 1028 4.28 36.54 -18.10
N VAL A 1029 4.28 35.23 -17.84
CA VAL A 1029 5.39 34.51 -17.19
C VAL A 1029 6.13 33.70 -18.25
N TYR A 1030 7.46 33.79 -18.20
CA TYR A 1030 8.37 33.17 -19.15
C TYR A 1030 9.14 32.06 -18.47
N TYR A 1031 9.14 30.90 -19.11
CA TYR A 1031 9.81 29.68 -18.68
C TYR A 1031 10.89 29.33 -19.70
N ASN A 1032 11.84 28.52 -19.26
CA ASN A 1032 12.85 27.91 -20.10
C ASN A 1032 13.02 26.44 -19.70
N GLU A 1033 13.21 25.55 -20.68
CA GLU A 1033 13.64 24.18 -20.42
C GLU A 1033 14.91 24.22 -19.55
N THR A 1034 14.85 23.59 -18.37
CA THR A 1034 16.00 23.42 -17.47
C THR A 1034 16.94 22.31 -17.97
N GLY A 1035 17.30 22.40 -19.26
CA GLY A 1035 18.16 21.48 -19.97
C GLY A 1035 19.62 21.52 -19.49
N ALA A 1036 19.92 20.69 -18.49
CA ALA A 1036 21.23 20.38 -17.94
C ALA A 1036 22.03 21.54 -17.31
N ALA A 1037 22.74 21.22 -16.22
CA ALA A 1037 23.60 22.15 -15.50
C ALA A 1037 24.52 22.95 -16.45
N ILE A 1038 24.48 24.29 -16.36
CA ILE A 1038 25.32 25.20 -17.15
C ILE A 1038 26.77 25.07 -16.68
N GLY A 1039 27.45 24.03 -17.17
CA GLY A 1039 28.88 23.84 -17.07
C GLY A 1039 29.60 24.98 -17.77
N THR A 1040 30.16 25.90 -16.98
CA THR A 1040 30.91 27.06 -17.47
C THR A 1040 32.03 26.65 -18.42
N THR A 1041 31.79 26.78 -19.74
CA THR A 1041 32.84 26.61 -20.74
C THR A 1041 33.21 27.98 -21.30
N MET A 1042 34.39 28.47 -20.92
CA MET A 1042 34.88 29.75 -21.42
C MET A 1042 35.07 29.74 -22.94
N GLN A 1043 34.62 30.82 -23.57
CA GLN A 1043 34.84 31.13 -24.97
C GLN A 1043 36.34 31.30 -25.29
N GLN A 1044 36.92 30.41 -26.09
CA GLN A 1044 38.14 30.71 -26.86
C GLN A 1044 38.00 30.35 -28.33
N ASN A 1045 38.02 31.39 -29.17
CA ASN A 1045 38.18 31.27 -30.62
C ASN A 1045 39.62 30.89 -30.96
N ILE A 1046 39.82 29.80 -31.70
CA ILE A 1046 41.00 29.61 -32.57
C ILE A 1046 40.52 29.12 -33.94
N GLY A 1047 41.04 29.74 -35.01
CA GLY A 1047 40.63 29.53 -36.40
C GLY A 1047 41.28 28.34 -37.14
N PRO A 1048 41.05 28.22 -38.46
CA PRO A 1048 40.90 26.91 -39.12
C PRO A 1048 42.10 26.42 -39.96
N ALA A 1049 42.25 25.08 -40.07
CA ALA A 1049 43.06 24.31 -41.04
C ALA A 1049 42.95 22.78 -40.75
N PHE A 1050 43.22 21.80 -41.63
CA PHE A 1050 43.10 21.65 -43.11
C PHE A 1050 43.47 20.19 -43.48
N GLY A 1051 42.83 19.57 -44.49
CA GLY A 1051 43.27 18.30 -45.12
C GLY A 1051 42.65 17.01 -44.54
N PHE A 1052 42.51 15.91 -45.29
CA PHE A 1052 43.08 15.56 -46.61
C PHE A 1052 42.08 14.92 -47.60
N VAL A 1053 42.53 14.73 -48.85
CA VAL A 1053 41.79 14.35 -50.06
C VAL A 1053 42.33 13.02 -50.61
N GLU A 1054 41.49 12.15 -51.20
CA GLU A 1054 41.78 11.44 -52.46
C GLU A 1054 40.51 10.84 -53.11
N ASP A 1055 40.61 10.40 -54.37
CA ASP A 1055 39.56 10.54 -55.40
C ASP A 1055 39.50 9.35 -56.41
N CYS A 1056 38.40 9.27 -57.19
CA CYS A 1056 38.18 8.52 -58.45
C CYS A 1056 37.93 6.99 -58.45
N GLY A 1057 36.84 6.56 -59.13
CA GLY A 1057 36.57 5.13 -59.44
C GLY A 1057 35.25 4.83 -60.19
N ILE A 1058 35.24 5.06 -61.50
CA ILE A 1058 34.14 5.00 -62.49
C ILE A 1058 33.72 3.56 -62.92
N GLY A 1059 32.41 3.27 -63.06
CA GLY A 1059 31.87 2.79 -64.36
C GLY A 1059 31.07 1.46 -64.51
N SER A 1060 29.80 1.61 -64.95
CA SER A 1060 29.06 0.86 -66.02
C SER A 1060 28.18 -0.40 -65.74
N SER A 1061 26.90 -0.29 -66.17
CA SER A 1061 25.97 -1.32 -66.76
C SER A 1061 25.66 -2.64 -66.01
N SER A 1062 24.45 -3.22 -66.01
CA SER A 1062 23.17 -2.95 -66.74
C SER A 1062 22.02 -3.85 -66.21
N GLU A 1063 20.75 -3.39 -66.25
CA GLU A 1063 19.47 -4.17 -66.29
C GLU A 1063 19.18 -5.18 -65.11
N PHE A 1064 18.02 -5.35 -64.47
CA PHE A 1064 16.60 -4.90 -64.48
C PHE A 1064 16.24 -4.47 -63.02
N CYS A 1065 15.12 -3.84 -62.60
CA CYS A 1065 13.81 -3.57 -63.20
C CYS A 1065 13.25 -2.20 -62.72
N HIS A 1066 12.14 -1.72 -63.29
CA HIS A 1066 11.71 -0.30 -63.20
C HIS A 1066 10.89 0.11 -61.95
N GLN A 1067 11.07 1.38 -61.54
CA GLN A 1067 10.33 2.10 -60.49
C GLN A 1067 9.00 2.75 -60.96
N HIS A 1068 8.11 2.99 -59.98
CA HIS A 1068 7.15 4.11 -59.76
C HIS A 1068 6.51 4.90 -60.95
N LEU A 1069 5.19 5.19 -60.86
CA LEU A 1069 4.66 6.54 -60.49
C LEU A 1069 3.09 6.64 -60.50
N MET A 1070 2.55 7.26 -59.44
CA MET A 1070 1.45 8.26 -59.34
C MET A 1070 0.11 8.22 -60.16
N VAL A 1071 -1.04 8.20 -59.42
CA VAL A 1071 -2.22 9.14 -59.41
C VAL A 1071 -3.04 9.36 -60.74
N PRO A 1072 -4.35 9.76 -60.77
CA PRO A 1072 -5.59 9.28 -60.10
C PRO A 1072 -6.75 8.95 -61.11
N ASN A 1073 -7.90 8.42 -60.66
CA ASN A 1073 -9.25 9.02 -60.91
C ASN A 1073 -10.43 8.21 -60.33
N SER A 1074 -11.55 8.92 -60.10
CA SER A 1074 -12.79 8.44 -59.48
C SER A 1074 -13.88 8.02 -60.48
N LEU A 1075 -14.89 7.26 -60.01
CA LEU A 1075 -16.29 7.37 -60.49
C LEU A 1075 -17.31 6.73 -59.52
N MET A 1076 -18.56 7.18 -59.60
CA MET A 1076 -19.64 7.03 -58.60
C MET A 1076 -20.57 5.83 -58.85
N PHE A 1077 -21.27 5.32 -57.82
CA PHE A 1077 -22.71 5.60 -57.50
C PHE A 1077 -23.31 4.58 -56.51
N GLY A 1078 -24.17 5.02 -55.58
CA GLY A 1078 -25.01 4.10 -54.79
C GLY A 1078 -25.52 4.64 -53.45
N THR A 1079 -26.59 5.44 -53.45
CA THR A 1079 -27.24 5.95 -52.22
C THR A 1079 -28.38 5.05 -51.72
N ALA A 1080 -28.42 4.75 -50.42
CA ALA A 1080 -29.68 4.60 -49.67
C ALA A 1080 -29.43 4.72 -48.15
N ALA A 1081 -30.30 5.44 -47.44
CA ALA A 1081 -30.35 5.48 -45.98
C ALA A 1081 -31.53 4.65 -45.48
N LEU A 1082 -31.48 4.15 -44.24
CA LEU A 1082 -32.62 4.03 -43.29
C LEU A 1082 -32.17 3.43 -41.93
N ARG A 1083 -32.22 4.23 -40.86
CA ARG A 1083 -32.59 3.80 -39.49
C ARG A 1083 -34.14 3.70 -39.41
N PRO A 1084 -34.84 3.23 -38.34
CA PRO A 1084 -34.39 2.99 -36.94
C PRO A 1084 -34.98 1.70 -36.28
N PHE A 1085 -34.92 1.66 -34.94
CA PHE A 1085 -35.35 0.63 -33.96
C PHE A 1085 -34.40 -0.58 -33.87
N GLY A 1086 -33.97 -1.04 -32.68
CA GLY A 1086 -34.11 -0.49 -31.32
C GLY A 1086 -34.60 -1.52 -30.31
N ILE A 1087 -33.71 -1.88 -29.38
CA ILE A 1087 -33.90 -2.17 -27.95
C ILE A 1087 -32.70 -1.49 -27.26
#